data_AF-A0A496RX49-F1
#
_entry.id   AF-A0A496RX49-F1
#
_cell.length_a   1.000
_cell.length_b   1.000
_cell.length_c   1.000
_cell.angle_alpha   90.00
_cell.angle_beta   90.00
_cell.angle_gamma   90.00
#
_symmetry.space_group_name_H-M   'P 1'
#
loop_
_entity.id
_entity.type
_entity.pdbx_description
1 polymer ?
#
loop_
_entity_poly.entity_id
_entity_poly.type
_entity_poly.pdbx_seq_one_letter_code
_entity_poly.pdbx_strand_id
1 'polypeptide(L)'
;MAKFKARARTLEMLGRQQIAGIPTAISELFKNAHDAYADNVEVDYYRSDGLFVLRDDGLGMTKQDFEERWLTLGTESKLDTGKGLSPPQKDPDKPDRPILGEKGIGRLAIASIGSQVLVLTRAKRQDGLHDLVAAFINWGLFELPGLDLDQVAVPLRTFSGGTLPGRDDIREMVEEVISNVKTLEENEKVPPEDRDKLIQQLNNFVLDPQEIDGYLGEPSLAGNGHGTHFYILPADDLLQLAIDGDKNSDKAPSLVKMLIGFTNTMTPDAPPPAIKASFRDHKTEDFYEDLISNTAFFSPEEFGMADHHFRGVFDEYGQFKGTVTVYGEETSEHVIPWSGAKGKKTLCGPFGINVAYVQRMAGQTKLPPEEHALIISKLERLGGLYIYKDGIRILPYGDSDYDFLDIEKRRTKSASYYFFSYRRMFGVMEISRKNNPKLIEKAGREGFIESKAYRQFKEISENFFIQLAADFFRNPDKGGGPKSEFWFDRRSEFERLYKAMEKREKMAKVRKKKLIDDLEHFFKQVEEGDPNIKVRDILQDVERDFKVASEIRDPDESAQAFLNAESAARKRLNDLRNKFKIARPRGFAPGKKLQFDWEAHLQEAERLERDLFTPTAEKIDEIANKAEIEYHFEIDRRRRLERALNDVVTDAKRSTNSETRETRGILNEVSEKVLKLTREIMVGMEDDVAEVMSELAKMNVSEMGDSALVSERTKLESKIISEAERNKEILESIRVQIENITWIRDETGEIITATDITEAMDEELLALRERADSDLELSQLGMAIGVIHHEFSGTVKSIRENIRRLKAWVDVNEDLDPLYRNIRTNFEHLDGYLTLFTPLTRRLYRKEIEIKGITIKQFLEDVFMERMRRHDINLGSTQAFNDKTIVGYPSTYYPVFVNIIDNAIFWLKDRPLPRRIVLDADAAGFSISNNGPEISMRDREIIFDRGFTRKPNGRGLGLHISREVLSKIGYQIYAAEPQLGQGVTFRIEPIRKDDGESEEE
;
A
#
# COMPACT_ATOMS: atom_id res chain seq x y z
N MET A 1 -28.53 -65.79 37.76
CA MET A 1 -28.10 -64.38 37.90
C MET A 1 -28.69 -63.60 36.74
N ALA A 2 -29.35 -62.47 36.99
CA ALA A 2 -29.83 -61.61 35.92
C ALA A 2 -28.63 -60.89 35.25
N LYS A 3 -28.61 -60.83 33.92
CA LYS A 3 -27.61 -60.06 33.15
C LYS A 3 -28.26 -58.77 32.64
N PHE A 4 -27.50 -57.68 32.62
CA PHE A 4 -27.92 -56.46 31.92
C PHE A 4 -28.04 -56.75 30.42
N LYS A 5 -29.07 -56.19 29.78
CA LYS A 5 -29.29 -56.21 28.33
C LYS A 5 -29.29 -54.78 27.81
N ALA A 6 -28.62 -54.53 26.69
CA ALA A 6 -28.66 -53.25 25.99
C ALA A 6 -29.75 -53.30 24.91
N ARG A 7 -30.65 -52.32 24.91
CA ARG A 7 -31.68 -52.19 23.88
C ARG A 7 -31.06 -51.60 22.60
N ALA A 8 -31.57 -51.99 21.44
CA ALA A 8 -31.13 -51.45 20.15
C ALA A 8 -31.22 -49.91 20.11
N ARG A 9 -32.28 -49.37 20.71
CA ARG A 9 -32.51 -47.92 20.84
C ARG A 9 -31.41 -47.14 21.58
N THR A 10 -30.57 -47.81 22.37
CA THR A 10 -29.43 -47.16 23.02
C THR A 10 -28.42 -46.60 22.00
N LEU A 11 -28.29 -47.23 20.82
CA LEU A 11 -27.48 -46.70 19.71
C LEU A 11 -28.03 -45.38 19.15
N GLU A 12 -29.35 -45.29 18.99
CA GLU A 12 -30.05 -44.08 18.51
C GLU A 12 -29.78 -42.89 19.43
N MET A 13 -29.92 -43.09 20.75
CA MET A 13 -29.68 -42.05 21.76
C MET A 13 -28.23 -41.58 21.81
N LEU A 14 -27.28 -42.45 21.46
CA LEU A 14 -25.85 -42.12 21.45
C LEU A 14 -25.41 -41.47 20.13
N GLY A 15 -26.02 -41.82 19.00
CA GLY A 15 -25.70 -41.27 17.68
C GLY A 15 -26.54 -40.04 17.33
N ARG A 16 -27.76 -40.28 16.83
CA ARG A 16 -28.65 -39.27 16.20
C ARG A 16 -29.02 -38.14 17.17
N GLN A 17 -29.23 -38.44 18.45
CA GLN A 17 -29.60 -37.44 19.46
C GLN A 17 -28.43 -36.62 20.02
N GLN A 18 -27.18 -37.05 19.81
CA GLN A 18 -26.00 -36.32 20.29
C GLN A 18 -25.42 -35.35 19.25
N ILE A 19 -25.93 -35.35 18.02
CA ILE A 19 -25.39 -34.52 16.94
C ILE A 19 -26.41 -33.46 16.58
N ALA A 20 -25.96 -32.21 16.55
CA ALA A 20 -26.83 -31.05 16.37
C ALA A 20 -27.51 -30.98 14.99
N GLY A 21 -26.92 -31.58 13.96
CA GLY A 21 -27.50 -31.62 12.61
C GLY A 21 -26.60 -32.30 11.57
N ILE A 22 -27.10 -32.41 10.33
CA ILE A 22 -26.41 -33.05 9.20
C ILE A 22 -25.03 -32.43 8.89
N PRO A 23 -24.85 -31.09 8.87
CA PRO A 23 -23.52 -30.52 8.62
C PRO A 23 -22.49 -30.92 9.70
N THR A 24 -22.91 -30.98 10.97
CA THR A 24 -22.06 -31.47 12.06
C THR A 24 -21.72 -32.94 11.87
N ALA A 25 -22.66 -33.76 11.40
CA ALA A 25 -22.41 -35.17 11.10
C ALA A 25 -21.35 -35.34 10.00
N ILE A 26 -21.44 -34.58 8.91
CA ILE A 26 -20.46 -34.59 7.82
C ILE A 26 -19.07 -34.14 8.32
N SER A 27 -19.03 -33.08 9.15
CA SER A 27 -17.77 -32.61 9.76
C SER A 27 -17.10 -33.68 10.63
N GLU A 28 -17.86 -34.47 11.37
CA GLU A 28 -17.32 -35.60 12.14
C GLU A 28 -16.81 -36.74 11.23
N LEU A 29 -17.47 -37.01 10.10
CA LEU A 29 -16.97 -37.97 9.11
C LEU A 29 -15.65 -37.48 8.48
N PHE A 30 -15.50 -36.18 8.20
CA PHE A 30 -14.23 -35.61 7.74
C PHE A 30 -13.12 -35.72 8.80
N LYS A 31 -13.44 -35.53 10.08
CA LYS A 31 -12.48 -35.77 11.17
C LYS A 31 -12.08 -37.25 11.27
N ASN A 32 -13.01 -38.17 11.04
CA ASN A 32 -12.69 -39.61 11.00
C ASN A 32 -11.76 -39.95 9.84
N ALA A 33 -11.98 -39.36 8.65
CA ALA A 33 -11.07 -39.50 7.51
C ALA A 33 -9.68 -38.94 7.84
N HIS A 34 -9.61 -37.77 8.49
CA HIS A 34 -8.35 -37.19 8.98
C HIS A 34 -7.61 -38.15 9.92
N ASP A 35 -8.31 -38.74 10.89
CA ASP A 35 -7.77 -39.69 11.86
C ASP A 35 -7.33 -41.01 11.19
N ALA A 36 -7.95 -41.37 10.07
CA ALA A 36 -7.57 -42.49 9.21
C ALA A 36 -6.41 -42.17 8.25
N TYR A 37 -5.76 -41.00 8.41
CA TYR A 37 -4.65 -40.53 7.56
C TYR A 37 -5.03 -40.32 6.08
N ALA A 38 -6.31 -40.03 5.79
CA ALA A 38 -6.74 -39.62 4.45
C ALA A 38 -6.15 -38.26 4.07
N ASP A 39 -5.70 -38.12 2.83
CA ASP A 39 -5.30 -36.83 2.25
C ASP A 39 -6.48 -36.14 1.57
N ASN A 40 -7.43 -36.93 1.04
CA ASN A 40 -8.63 -36.43 0.37
C ASN A 40 -9.87 -37.11 0.95
N VAL A 41 -10.90 -36.30 1.20
CA VAL A 41 -12.25 -36.76 1.52
C VAL A 41 -13.25 -36.01 0.64
N GLU A 42 -14.01 -36.76 -0.15
CA GLU A 42 -14.95 -36.20 -1.11
C GLU A 42 -16.37 -36.64 -0.78
N VAL A 43 -17.32 -35.71 -0.92
CA VAL A 43 -18.75 -35.98 -0.86
C VAL A 43 -19.37 -35.67 -2.21
N ASP A 44 -20.17 -36.60 -2.73
CA ASP A 44 -20.97 -36.45 -3.94
C ASP A 44 -22.45 -36.69 -3.57
N TYR A 45 -23.29 -35.67 -3.77
CA TYR A 45 -24.74 -35.75 -3.54
C TYR A 45 -25.52 -35.60 -4.85
N TYR A 46 -26.24 -36.65 -5.25
CA TYR A 46 -27.07 -36.69 -6.45
C TYR A 46 -28.53 -36.43 -6.10
N ARG A 47 -29.03 -35.24 -6.44
CA ARG A 47 -30.40 -34.80 -6.07
C ARG A 47 -31.51 -35.64 -6.73
N SER A 48 -31.30 -36.09 -7.97
CA SER A 48 -32.26 -36.91 -8.72
C SER A 48 -32.60 -38.21 -8.00
N ASP A 49 -31.57 -38.85 -7.46
CA ASP A 49 -31.64 -40.19 -6.88
C ASP A 49 -31.69 -40.16 -5.35
N GLY A 50 -31.42 -39.00 -4.75
CA GLY A 50 -31.25 -38.87 -3.30
C GLY A 50 -30.02 -39.64 -2.79
N LEU A 51 -29.03 -39.90 -3.65
CA LEU A 51 -27.83 -40.66 -3.32
C LEU A 51 -26.77 -39.74 -2.72
N PHE A 52 -26.29 -40.08 -1.52
CA PHE A 52 -25.15 -39.44 -0.88
C PHE A 52 -23.98 -40.42 -0.82
N VAL A 53 -22.83 -40.03 -1.38
CA VAL A 53 -21.60 -40.83 -1.37
C VAL A 53 -20.49 -40.04 -0.68
N LEU A 54 -19.85 -40.62 0.33
CA LEU A 54 -18.64 -40.05 0.96
C LEU A 54 -17.48 -41.02 0.73
N ARG A 55 -16.36 -40.54 0.21
CA ARG A 55 -15.17 -41.35 -0.11
C ARG A 55 -13.93 -40.73 0.51
N ASP A 56 -13.13 -41.54 1.20
CA ASP A 56 -11.80 -41.16 1.67
C ASP A 56 -10.72 -42.11 1.15
N ASP A 57 -9.49 -41.60 1.03
CA ASP A 57 -8.29 -42.36 0.63
C ASP A 57 -7.42 -42.78 1.84
N GLY A 58 -8.02 -42.93 3.01
CA GLY A 58 -7.34 -43.26 4.26
C GLY A 58 -6.84 -44.71 4.33
N LEU A 59 -6.36 -45.13 5.51
CA LEU A 59 -5.80 -46.46 5.72
C LEU A 59 -6.83 -47.60 5.67
N GLY A 60 -8.13 -47.29 5.70
CA GLY A 60 -9.22 -48.27 5.69
C GLY A 60 -9.19 -49.31 6.83
N MET A 61 -10.17 -50.21 6.81
CA MET A 61 -10.39 -51.21 7.87
C MET A 61 -10.35 -52.64 7.31
N THR A 62 -9.73 -53.55 8.05
CA THR A 62 -9.86 -55.00 7.80
C THR A 62 -11.21 -55.50 8.33
N LYS A 63 -11.59 -56.73 7.99
CA LYS A 63 -12.82 -57.35 8.55
C LYS A 63 -12.79 -57.33 10.08
N GLN A 64 -11.64 -57.68 10.66
CA GLN A 64 -11.44 -57.69 12.11
C GLN A 64 -11.53 -56.28 12.70
N ASP A 65 -10.90 -55.28 12.07
CA ASP A 65 -11.02 -53.88 12.51
C ASP A 65 -12.48 -53.42 12.49
N PHE A 66 -13.24 -53.80 11.46
CA PHE A 66 -14.63 -53.42 11.32
C PHE A 66 -15.50 -54.03 12.43
N GLU A 67 -15.36 -55.33 12.72
CA GLU A 67 -16.14 -56.01 13.76
C GLU A 67 -15.73 -55.56 15.18
N GLU A 68 -14.44 -55.63 15.50
CA GLU A 68 -13.93 -55.42 16.87
C GLU A 68 -13.78 -53.94 17.25
N ARG A 69 -13.62 -53.05 16.27
CA ARG A 69 -13.46 -51.60 16.51
C ARG A 69 -14.64 -50.79 15.99
N TRP A 70 -15.09 -50.99 14.74
CA TRP A 70 -16.13 -50.15 14.13
C TRP A 70 -17.56 -50.49 14.58
N LEU A 71 -17.92 -51.76 14.75
CA LEU A 71 -19.25 -52.15 15.25
C LEU A 71 -19.32 -52.19 16.79
N THR A 72 -18.17 -52.28 17.46
CA THR A 72 -18.12 -52.37 18.92
C THR A 72 -18.10 -50.99 19.57
N LEU A 73 -19.12 -50.69 20.39
CA LEU A 73 -19.22 -49.44 21.16
C LEU A 73 -18.41 -49.54 22.47
N GLY A 74 -17.71 -48.45 22.82
CA GLY A 74 -17.02 -48.35 24.11
C GLY A 74 -15.74 -49.17 24.23
N THR A 75 -15.02 -49.39 23.13
CA THR A 75 -13.71 -50.06 23.13
C THR A 75 -12.72 -49.38 24.09
N GLU A 76 -12.05 -50.16 24.95
CA GLU A 76 -11.03 -49.72 25.92
C GLU A 76 -9.70 -49.32 25.27
N SER A 77 -9.72 -48.50 24.23
CA SER A 77 -8.52 -48.11 23.47
C SER A 77 -7.62 -47.08 24.21
N LYS A 78 -7.93 -46.74 25.46
CA LYS A 78 -7.20 -45.73 26.27
C LYS A 78 -6.89 -46.13 27.72
N LEU A 79 -7.11 -47.37 28.13
CA LEU A 79 -6.62 -47.83 29.44
C LEU A 79 -5.21 -48.41 29.26
N ASP A 80 -4.23 -47.71 29.84
CA ASP A 80 -2.80 -48.03 29.88
C ASP A 80 -2.50 -49.27 30.75
N THR A 81 -3.29 -50.32 30.56
CA THR A 81 -3.31 -51.55 31.36
C THR A 81 -2.98 -52.77 30.50
N GLY A 82 -2.11 -52.66 29.49
CA GLY A 82 -1.45 -53.80 28.81
C GLY A 82 -2.34 -54.93 28.24
N LYS A 83 -3.66 -54.79 28.28
CA LYS A 83 -4.71 -55.77 27.93
C LYS A 83 -5.76 -55.17 26.99
N GLY A 84 -5.59 -53.92 26.57
CA GLY A 84 -6.45 -53.27 25.57
C GLY A 84 -6.00 -53.57 24.14
N LEU A 85 -6.90 -53.38 23.18
CA LEU A 85 -6.59 -53.41 21.75
C LEU A 85 -5.41 -52.48 21.42
N SER A 86 -4.52 -52.91 20.53
CA SER A 86 -3.41 -52.07 20.06
C SER A 86 -3.92 -50.71 19.54
N PRO A 87 -3.14 -49.61 19.65
CA PRO A 87 -3.52 -48.31 19.11
C PRO A 87 -3.92 -48.41 17.62
N PRO A 88 -4.75 -47.47 17.10
CA PRO A 88 -5.00 -47.37 15.67
C PRO A 88 -3.66 -47.27 14.92
N GLN A 89 -3.60 -47.91 13.74
CA GLN A 89 -2.39 -47.93 12.92
C GLN A 89 -2.06 -46.51 12.47
N LYS A 90 -0.78 -46.15 12.55
CA LYS A 90 -0.26 -44.89 12.03
C LYS A 90 0.38 -45.16 10.67
N ASP A 91 0.21 -44.25 9.73
CA ASP A 91 0.92 -44.32 8.46
C ASP A 91 2.39 -43.95 8.71
N PRO A 92 3.36 -44.88 8.51
CA PRO A 92 4.78 -44.60 8.74
C PRO A 92 5.35 -43.58 7.73
N ASP A 93 4.71 -43.38 6.59
CA ASP A 93 5.16 -42.46 5.54
C ASP A 93 4.67 -41.02 5.77
N LYS A 94 3.83 -40.79 6.79
CA LYS A 94 3.21 -39.49 7.10
C LYS A 94 3.55 -39.00 8.51
N PRO A 95 3.57 -37.67 8.75
CA PRO A 95 3.76 -37.12 10.09
C PRO A 95 2.61 -37.54 11.02
N ASP A 96 2.92 -37.75 12.30
CA ASP A 96 1.95 -38.17 13.32
C ASP A 96 0.80 -37.16 13.44
N ARG A 97 -0.43 -37.60 13.16
CA ARG A 97 -1.64 -36.77 13.25
C ARG A 97 -2.29 -36.94 14.63
N PRO A 98 -2.62 -35.84 15.33
CA PRO A 98 -3.38 -35.93 16.57
C PRO A 98 -4.79 -36.44 16.28
N ILE A 99 -5.21 -37.49 16.98
CA ILE A 99 -6.54 -38.10 16.82
C ILE A 99 -7.60 -37.10 17.28
N LEU A 100 -8.55 -36.74 16.41
CA LEU A 100 -9.60 -35.78 16.67
C LEU A 100 -10.85 -36.44 17.29
N GLY A 101 -11.19 -37.64 16.83
CA GLY A 101 -12.33 -38.45 17.26
C GLY A 101 -12.14 -39.07 18.64
N GLU A 102 -12.64 -38.41 19.68
CA GLU A 102 -12.38 -38.86 21.06
C GLU A 102 -13.29 -39.96 21.64
N LYS A 103 -14.38 -40.37 20.97
CA LYS A 103 -15.43 -41.16 21.65
C LYS A 103 -16.04 -42.35 20.88
N GLY A 104 -15.61 -42.67 19.66
CA GLY A 104 -16.22 -43.76 18.88
C GLY A 104 -17.70 -43.56 18.52
N ILE A 105 -18.28 -42.40 18.86
CA ILE A 105 -19.67 -41.99 18.57
C ILE A 105 -19.76 -41.25 17.22
N GLY A 106 -18.67 -40.59 16.79
CA GLY A 106 -18.66 -39.79 15.56
C GLY A 106 -18.97 -40.57 14.27
N ARG A 107 -18.81 -41.89 14.27
CA ARG A 107 -19.25 -42.76 13.17
C ARG A 107 -20.76 -43.02 13.13
N LEU A 108 -21.44 -42.93 14.27
CA LEU A 108 -22.89 -43.07 14.37
C LEU A 108 -23.61 -41.82 13.84
N ALA A 109 -22.86 -40.75 13.57
CA ALA A 109 -23.33 -39.55 12.88
C ALA A 109 -23.94 -39.81 11.52
N ILE A 110 -23.49 -40.88 10.86
CA ILE A 110 -23.95 -41.25 9.54
C ILE A 110 -25.46 -41.56 9.51
N ALA A 111 -26.02 -42.04 10.64
CA ALA A 111 -27.44 -42.30 10.78
C ALA A 111 -28.32 -41.04 10.65
N SER A 112 -27.74 -39.86 10.91
CA SER A 112 -28.44 -38.58 10.72
C SER A 112 -28.50 -38.14 9.26
N ILE A 113 -27.65 -38.71 8.39
CA ILE A 113 -27.60 -38.37 6.96
C ILE A 113 -28.57 -39.26 6.16
N GLY A 114 -28.82 -40.49 6.60
CA GLY A 114 -29.83 -41.36 6.03
C GLY A 114 -29.94 -42.68 6.79
N SER A 115 -31.07 -43.37 6.59
CA SER A 115 -31.38 -44.59 7.34
C SER A 115 -30.70 -45.85 6.81
N GLN A 116 -30.32 -45.88 5.53
CA GLN A 116 -29.70 -47.05 4.90
C GLN A 116 -28.30 -46.69 4.41
N VAL A 117 -27.30 -47.43 4.89
CA VAL A 117 -25.89 -47.14 4.65
C VAL A 117 -25.18 -48.41 4.22
N LEU A 118 -24.56 -48.37 3.05
CA LEU A 118 -23.56 -49.34 2.62
C LEU A 118 -22.17 -48.76 2.91
N VAL A 119 -21.38 -49.50 3.69
CA VAL A 119 -19.99 -49.16 4.00
C VAL A 119 -19.08 -50.09 3.22
N LEU A 120 -18.19 -49.53 2.40
CA LEU A 120 -17.10 -50.25 1.75
C LEU A 120 -15.78 -49.76 2.33
N THR A 121 -14.88 -50.66 2.71
CA THR A 121 -13.59 -50.26 3.27
C THR A 121 -12.51 -51.25 2.89
N ARG A 122 -11.33 -50.73 2.54
CA ARG A 122 -10.20 -51.55 2.14
C ARG A 122 -8.95 -51.10 2.85
N ALA A 123 -8.37 -52.00 3.63
CA ALA A 123 -7.23 -51.69 4.48
C ALA A 123 -5.90 -51.71 3.71
N LYS A 124 -5.10 -50.66 3.90
CA LYS A 124 -3.67 -50.64 3.61
C LYS A 124 -2.89 -50.80 4.90
N ARG A 125 -1.98 -51.76 4.91
CA ARG A 125 -1.13 -52.12 6.05
C ARG A 125 0.31 -52.33 5.56
N GLN A 126 1.26 -52.48 6.47
CA GLN A 126 2.68 -52.70 6.10
C GLN A 126 2.89 -54.00 5.31
N ASP A 127 2.02 -54.99 5.49
CA ASP A 127 2.01 -56.27 4.77
C ASP A 127 1.28 -56.22 3.42
N GLY A 128 0.70 -55.07 3.05
CA GLY A 128 0.08 -54.83 1.74
C GLY A 128 -1.38 -54.38 1.82
N LEU A 129 -2.09 -54.53 0.69
CA LEU A 129 -3.52 -54.27 0.58
C LEU A 129 -4.30 -55.52 0.99
N HIS A 130 -5.28 -55.33 1.86
CA HIS A 130 -6.18 -56.39 2.32
C HIS A 130 -7.43 -56.47 1.43
N ASP A 131 -8.23 -57.51 1.65
CA ASP A 131 -9.52 -57.71 0.98
C ASP A 131 -10.49 -56.57 1.32
N LEU A 132 -11.35 -56.23 0.35
CA LEU A 132 -12.39 -55.23 0.51
C LEU A 132 -13.47 -55.78 1.44
N VAL A 133 -13.88 -55.00 2.43
CA VAL A 133 -14.97 -55.33 3.35
C VAL A 133 -16.19 -54.50 2.98
N ALA A 134 -17.34 -55.16 2.82
CA ALA A 134 -18.63 -54.52 2.58
C ALA A 134 -19.58 -54.83 3.74
N ALA A 135 -20.21 -53.80 4.30
CA ALA A 135 -21.21 -53.93 5.35
C ALA A 135 -22.45 -53.11 5.02
N PHE A 136 -23.64 -53.70 5.16
CA PHE A 136 -24.91 -52.99 4.95
C PHE A 136 -25.62 -52.77 6.29
N ILE A 137 -25.94 -51.52 6.62
CA ILE A 137 -26.53 -51.13 7.89
C ILE A 137 -27.82 -50.36 7.62
N ASN A 138 -28.94 -50.83 8.18
CA ASN A 138 -30.18 -50.08 8.23
C ASN A 138 -30.45 -49.58 9.65
N TRP A 139 -30.31 -48.28 9.86
CA TRP A 139 -30.50 -47.61 11.14
C TRP A 139 -31.94 -47.65 11.64
N GLY A 140 -32.93 -47.78 10.75
CA GLY A 140 -34.34 -47.91 11.11
C GLY A 140 -34.62 -49.14 11.99
N LEU A 141 -33.80 -50.19 11.88
CA LEU A 141 -33.90 -51.37 12.76
C LEU A 141 -33.61 -51.05 14.22
N PHE A 142 -32.76 -50.06 14.48
CA PHE A 142 -32.38 -49.66 15.84
C PHE A 142 -33.42 -48.73 16.48
N GLU A 143 -34.32 -48.15 15.69
CA GLU A 143 -35.43 -47.30 16.16
C GLU A 143 -36.64 -48.14 16.64
N LEU A 144 -36.73 -49.40 16.22
CA LEU A 144 -37.84 -50.28 16.56
C LEU A 144 -37.91 -50.58 18.07
N PRO A 145 -39.08 -50.42 18.71
CA PRO A 145 -39.22 -50.65 20.14
C PRO A 145 -39.10 -52.14 20.48
N GLY A 146 -38.40 -52.46 21.57
CA GLY A 146 -38.36 -53.82 22.14
C GLY A 146 -37.26 -54.74 21.61
N LEU A 147 -36.49 -54.33 20.60
CA LEU A 147 -35.32 -55.07 20.11
C LEU A 147 -34.10 -54.93 21.02
N ASP A 148 -33.40 -56.04 21.23
CA ASP A 148 -32.07 -56.07 21.84
C ASP A 148 -30.99 -55.93 20.73
N LEU A 149 -29.83 -55.35 21.08
CA LEU A 149 -28.74 -55.03 20.14
C LEU A 149 -28.19 -56.24 19.38
N ASP A 150 -28.21 -57.42 20.01
CA ASP A 150 -27.74 -58.70 19.46
C ASP A 150 -28.71 -59.33 18.45
N GLN A 151 -29.89 -58.74 18.26
CA GLN A 151 -30.95 -59.28 17.39
C GLN A 151 -30.99 -58.62 16.02
N VAL A 152 -30.27 -57.50 15.86
CA VAL A 152 -30.16 -56.77 14.60
C VAL A 152 -29.02 -57.37 13.78
N ALA A 153 -29.35 -57.91 12.60
CA ALA A 153 -28.34 -58.42 11.68
C ALA A 153 -27.69 -57.28 10.88
N VAL A 154 -26.36 -57.29 10.80
CA VAL A 154 -25.56 -56.41 9.93
C VAL A 154 -24.78 -57.32 8.96
N PRO A 155 -25.26 -57.51 7.72
CA PRO A 155 -24.58 -58.34 6.73
C PRO A 155 -23.18 -57.81 6.45
N LEU A 156 -22.20 -58.71 6.46
CA LEU A 156 -20.79 -58.42 6.21
C LEU A 156 -20.26 -59.40 5.16
N ARG A 157 -19.57 -58.87 4.13
CA ARG A 157 -18.94 -59.65 3.05
C ARG A 157 -17.52 -59.16 2.80
N THR A 158 -16.68 -60.05 2.26
CA THR A 158 -15.29 -59.74 1.89
C THR A 158 -15.06 -60.11 0.44
N PHE A 159 -14.44 -59.21 -0.32
CA PHE A 159 -14.14 -59.38 -1.74
C PHE A 159 -12.63 -59.31 -1.96
N SER A 160 -12.08 -60.34 -2.60
CA SER A 160 -10.63 -60.45 -2.78
C SER A 160 -10.11 -59.67 -3.99
N GLY A 161 -8.87 -59.19 -3.91
CA GLY A 161 -8.19 -58.58 -5.06
C GLY A 161 -8.70 -57.20 -5.48
N GLY A 162 -9.45 -56.49 -4.62
CA GLY A 162 -9.93 -55.14 -4.91
C GLY A 162 -11.07 -55.08 -5.93
N THR A 163 -11.82 -56.16 -6.09
CA THR A 163 -13.08 -56.14 -6.84
C THR A 163 -14.17 -55.45 -6.01
N LEU A 164 -14.83 -54.46 -6.61
CA LEU A 164 -16.01 -53.83 -6.01
C LEU A 164 -17.21 -54.79 -6.11
N PRO A 165 -18.12 -54.79 -5.11
CA PRO A 165 -19.38 -55.51 -5.19
C PRO A 165 -20.25 -54.92 -6.30
N GLY A 166 -20.94 -55.79 -7.03
CA GLY A 166 -21.94 -55.39 -8.03
C GLY A 166 -23.34 -55.30 -7.43
N ARG A 167 -24.33 -54.94 -8.26
CA ARG A 167 -25.74 -54.85 -7.85
C ARG A 167 -26.30 -56.12 -7.19
N ASP A 168 -25.93 -57.29 -7.72
CA ASP A 168 -26.43 -58.57 -7.20
C ASP A 168 -25.88 -58.89 -5.80
N ASP A 169 -24.60 -58.59 -5.54
CA ASP A 169 -23.99 -58.76 -4.22
C ASP A 169 -24.68 -57.90 -3.15
N ILE A 170 -24.98 -56.63 -3.49
CA ILE A 170 -25.68 -55.71 -2.59
C ILE A 170 -27.12 -56.18 -2.34
N ARG A 171 -27.79 -56.67 -3.39
CA ARG A 171 -29.14 -57.21 -3.26
C ARG A 171 -29.18 -58.42 -2.32
N GLU A 172 -28.23 -59.33 -2.41
CA GLU A 172 -28.14 -60.46 -1.47
C GLU A 172 -27.97 -60.00 -0.02
N MET A 173 -27.14 -58.97 0.23
CA MET A 173 -26.98 -58.39 1.57
C MET A 173 -28.29 -57.76 2.08
N VAL A 174 -29.01 -57.03 1.23
CA VAL A 174 -30.32 -56.46 1.59
C VAL A 174 -31.36 -57.54 1.87
N GLU A 175 -31.38 -58.62 1.08
CA GLU A 175 -32.28 -59.76 1.27
C GLU A 175 -32.01 -60.49 2.60
N GLU A 176 -30.75 -60.56 3.06
CA GLU A 176 -30.39 -61.07 4.39
C GLU A 176 -31.02 -60.25 5.52
N VAL A 177 -31.02 -58.91 5.41
CA VAL A 177 -31.70 -58.02 6.37
C VAL A 177 -33.21 -58.20 6.32
N ILE A 178 -33.80 -58.28 5.11
CA ILE A 178 -35.25 -58.53 4.95
C ILE A 178 -35.63 -59.86 5.61
N SER A 179 -34.81 -60.89 5.48
CA SER A 179 -35.03 -62.17 6.16
C SER A 179 -34.99 -62.01 7.68
N ASN A 180 -34.01 -61.29 8.22
CA ASN A 180 -33.91 -61.01 9.66
C ASN A 180 -35.16 -60.28 10.18
N VAL A 181 -35.65 -59.26 9.45
CA VAL A 181 -36.87 -58.51 9.78
C VAL A 181 -38.12 -59.41 9.81
N LYS A 182 -38.28 -60.31 8.83
CA LYS A 182 -39.38 -61.28 8.79
C LYS A 182 -39.33 -62.23 9.99
N THR A 183 -38.15 -62.72 10.38
CA THR A 183 -37.99 -63.58 11.56
C THR A 183 -38.27 -62.84 12.88
N LEU A 184 -38.02 -61.52 12.95
CA LEU A 184 -38.34 -60.72 14.14
C LEU A 184 -39.85 -60.53 14.34
N GLU A 185 -40.65 -60.56 13.25
CA GLU A 185 -42.12 -60.54 13.30
C GLU A 185 -42.70 -61.83 13.90
N GLU A 186 -42.18 -62.99 13.50
CA GLU A 186 -42.63 -64.30 14.02
C GLU A 186 -42.51 -64.40 15.55
N ASN A 187 -41.69 -63.52 16.16
CA ASN A 187 -41.48 -63.41 17.59
C ASN A 187 -42.31 -62.30 18.28
N GLU A 188 -43.30 -61.70 17.60
CA GLU A 188 -44.17 -60.60 18.06
C GLU A 188 -43.41 -59.32 18.51
N LYS A 189 -42.18 -59.11 18.02
CA LYS A 189 -41.34 -57.98 18.44
C LYS A 189 -41.50 -56.71 17.61
N VAL A 190 -42.05 -56.82 16.41
CA VAL A 190 -42.18 -55.71 15.45
C VAL A 190 -43.62 -55.64 14.96
N PRO A 191 -44.29 -54.46 15.03
CA PRO A 191 -45.62 -54.27 14.47
C PRO A 191 -45.64 -54.51 12.95
N PRO A 192 -46.70 -55.14 12.38
CA PRO A 192 -46.79 -55.40 10.94
C PRO A 192 -46.67 -54.15 10.05
N GLU A 193 -47.21 -53.01 10.50
CA GLU A 193 -47.13 -51.74 9.77
C GLU A 193 -45.70 -51.20 9.65
N ASP A 194 -44.90 -51.31 10.72
CA ASP A 194 -43.51 -50.84 10.73
C ASP A 194 -42.60 -51.77 9.90
N ARG A 195 -42.89 -53.08 9.94
CA ARG A 195 -42.25 -54.08 9.07
C ARG A 195 -42.46 -53.76 7.60
N ASP A 196 -43.71 -53.53 7.18
CA ASP A 196 -44.02 -53.31 5.75
C ASP A 196 -43.34 -52.06 5.21
N LYS A 197 -43.30 -50.99 6.02
CA LYS A 197 -42.54 -49.77 5.70
C LYS A 197 -41.05 -50.06 5.56
N LEU A 198 -40.47 -50.81 6.50
CA LEU A 198 -39.04 -51.09 6.52
C LEU A 198 -38.61 -52.02 5.37
N ILE A 199 -39.42 -53.03 5.03
CA ILE A 199 -39.20 -53.89 3.85
C ILE A 199 -39.32 -53.06 2.57
N GLN A 200 -40.29 -52.15 2.48
CA GLN A 200 -40.41 -51.25 1.33
C GLN A 200 -39.17 -50.35 1.18
N GLN A 201 -38.66 -49.80 2.28
CA GLN A 201 -37.41 -49.01 2.28
C GLN A 201 -36.20 -49.86 1.83
N LEU A 202 -36.06 -51.08 2.36
CA LEU A 202 -34.98 -52.00 1.98
C LEU A 202 -35.05 -52.36 0.49
N ASN A 203 -36.23 -52.64 -0.05
CA ASN A 203 -36.39 -52.95 -1.47
C ASN A 203 -36.06 -51.76 -2.39
N ASN A 204 -36.17 -50.53 -1.89
CA ASN A 204 -35.80 -49.33 -2.64
C ASN A 204 -34.29 -49.05 -2.63
N PHE A 205 -33.50 -49.78 -1.83
CA PHE A 205 -32.04 -49.66 -1.83
C PHE A 205 -31.46 -50.40 -3.04
N VAL A 206 -31.46 -49.74 -4.20
CA VAL A 206 -30.89 -50.27 -5.45
C VAL A 206 -29.65 -49.46 -5.79
N LEU A 207 -28.48 -50.08 -5.66
CA LEU A 207 -27.19 -49.41 -5.84
C LEU A 207 -26.17 -50.38 -6.43
N ASP A 208 -25.33 -49.89 -7.35
CA ASP A 208 -24.23 -50.64 -7.95
C ASP A 208 -22.90 -49.89 -7.74
N PRO A 209 -22.11 -50.27 -6.72
CA PRO A 209 -20.85 -49.59 -6.43
C PRO A 209 -19.85 -49.64 -7.59
N GLN A 210 -19.89 -50.69 -8.42
CA GLN A 210 -19.00 -50.82 -9.57
C GLN A 210 -19.34 -49.83 -10.69
N GLU A 211 -20.64 -49.59 -10.93
CA GLU A 211 -21.11 -48.55 -11.86
C GLU A 211 -20.75 -47.15 -11.35
N ILE A 212 -20.95 -46.91 -10.05
CA ILE A 212 -20.72 -45.61 -9.40
C ILE A 212 -19.24 -45.20 -9.43
N ASP A 213 -18.33 -46.13 -9.10
CA ASP A 213 -16.89 -45.89 -9.14
C ASP A 213 -16.40 -45.51 -10.55
N GLY A 214 -17.05 -46.07 -11.59
CA GLY A 214 -16.71 -45.83 -12.99
C GLY A 214 -16.86 -44.38 -13.46
N TYR A 215 -17.84 -43.63 -12.92
CA TYR A 215 -18.04 -42.22 -13.26
C TYR A 215 -17.50 -41.24 -12.20
N LEU A 216 -17.31 -41.69 -10.96
CA LEU A 216 -16.77 -40.86 -9.88
C LEU A 216 -15.24 -40.74 -9.87
N GLY A 217 -14.51 -41.73 -10.41
CA GLY A 217 -13.05 -41.74 -10.46
C GLY A 217 -12.38 -41.86 -9.09
N GLU A 218 -11.19 -41.27 -8.92
CA GLU A 218 -10.47 -41.25 -7.64
C GLU A 218 -11.12 -40.29 -6.62
N PRO A 219 -11.19 -40.63 -5.32
CA PRO A 219 -10.69 -41.85 -4.68
C PRO A 219 -11.52 -43.10 -5.03
N SER A 220 -10.84 -44.19 -5.41
CA SER A 220 -11.43 -45.51 -5.68
C SER A 220 -10.93 -46.56 -4.68
N LEU A 221 -11.74 -47.61 -4.44
CA LEU A 221 -11.29 -48.81 -3.70
C LEU A 221 -10.87 -49.95 -4.64
N ALA A 222 -11.06 -49.78 -5.95
CA ALA A 222 -10.73 -50.78 -6.96
C ALA A 222 -9.22 -50.90 -7.18
N GLY A 223 -8.76 -52.08 -7.60
CA GLY A 223 -7.36 -52.29 -8.00
C GLY A 223 -6.36 -52.05 -6.87
N ASN A 224 -5.65 -50.91 -6.88
CA ASN A 224 -4.68 -50.50 -5.86
C ASN A 224 -5.21 -49.47 -4.85
N GLY A 225 -6.48 -49.09 -4.97
CA GLY A 225 -7.14 -48.15 -4.08
C GLY A 225 -7.34 -48.67 -2.65
N HIS A 226 -7.45 -47.75 -1.70
CA HIS A 226 -7.68 -48.03 -0.28
C HIS A 226 -8.41 -46.87 0.39
N GLY A 227 -9.05 -47.12 1.53
CA GLY A 227 -9.84 -46.11 2.24
C GLY A 227 -11.19 -46.63 2.71
N THR A 228 -12.11 -45.70 2.97
CA THR A 228 -13.49 -46.01 3.38
C THR A 228 -14.50 -45.18 2.59
N HIS A 229 -15.47 -45.85 1.99
CA HIS A 229 -16.55 -45.24 1.21
C HIS A 229 -17.89 -45.55 1.88
N PHE A 230 -18.75 -44.56 1.96
CA PHE A 230 -20.12 -44.67 2.46
C PHE A 230 -21.10 -44.31 1.36
N TYR A 231 -22.07 -45.18 1.10
CA TYR A 231 -23.17 -44.94 0.18
C TYR A 231 -24.47 -44.92 0.98
N ILE A 232 -25.22 -43.83 0.89
CA ILE A 232 -26.43 -43.58 1.68
C ILE A 232 -27.58 -43.31 0.72
N LEU A 233 -28.64 -44.11 0.80
CA LEU A 233 -29.79 -44.04 -0.12
C LEU A 233 -31.10 -44.44 0.57
N PRO A 234 -32.14 -43.59 0.57
CA PRO A 234 -32.08 -42.16 0.29
C PRO A 234 -31.36 -41.40 1.41
N ALA A 235 -30.72 -40.29 1.06
CA ALA A 235 -30.31 -39.27 2.03
C ALA A 235 -31.55 -38.57 2.62
N ASP A 236 -31.43 -38.07 3.84
CA ASP A 236 -32.47 -37.37 4.58
C ASP A 236 -32.80 -36.02 3.90
N ASP A 237 -34.09 -35.69 3.78
CA ASP A 237 -34.58 -34.47 3.12
C ASP A 237 -34.02 -33.19 3.76
N LEU A 238 -33.63 -33.23 5.03
CA LEU A 238 -32.98 -32.12 5.73
C LEU A 238 -31.62 -31.75 5.10
N LEU A 239 -30.96 -32.68 4.39
CA LEU A 239 -29.71 -32.38 3.68
C LEU A 239 -29.95 -31.37 2.57
N GLN A 240 -30.99 -31.56 1.76
CA GLN A 240 -31.32 -30.63 0.68
C GLN A 240 -31.68 -29.24 1.23
N LEU A 241 -32.41 -29.19 2.35
CA LEU A 241 -32.69 -27.94 3.05
C LEU A 241 -31.41 -27.26 3.58
N ALA A 242 -30.43 -28.03 4.06
CA ALA A 242 -29.14 -27.51 4.51
C ALA A 242 -28.26 -26.99 3.37
N ILE A 243 -28.39 -27.57 2.16
CA ILE A 243 -27.70 -27.15 0.94
C ILE A 243 -28.34 -25.88 0.36
N ASP A 244 -29.67 -25.87 0.19
CA ASP A 244 -30.38 -24.77 -0.47
C ASP A 244 -30.51 -23.54 0.45
N GLY A 245 -30.59 -23.74 1.77
CA GLY A 245 -30.78 -22.67 2.74
C GLY A 245 -32.12 -21.93 2.58
N ASP A 246 -32.20 -20.72 3.14
CA ASP A 246 -33.38 -19.85 2.97
C ASP A 246 -33.20 -18.97 1.72
N LYS A 247 -34.04 -19.18 0.70
CA LYS A 247 -34.01 -18.43 -0.57
C LYS A 247 -34.26 -16.92 -0.40
N ASN A 248 -34.83 -16.50 0.73
CA ASN A 248 -35.09 -15.08 1.02
C ASN A 248 -33.98 -14.43 1.87
N SER A 249 -32.91 -15.16 2.18
CA SER A 249 -31.80 -14.68 2.99
C SER A 249 -30.54 -14.51 2.15
N ASP A 250 -29.86 -13.37 2.27
CA ASP A 250 -28.52 -13.15 1.68
C ASP A 250 -27.42 -13.98 2.38
N LYS A 251 -27.79 -14.84 3.35
CA LYS A 251 -26.86 -15.66 4.13
C LYS A 251 -26.47 -16.92 3.37
N ALA A 252 -25.23 -17.37 3.57
CA ALA A 252 -24.81 -18.68 3.10
C ALA A 252 -25.64 -19.80 3.77
N PRO A 253 -25.94 -20.90 3.04
CA PRO A 253 -26.59 -22.08 3.59
C PRO A 253 -25.82 -22.66 4.79
N SER A 254 -26.53 -23.32 5.71
CA SER A 254 -25.95 -23.86 6.94
C SER A 254 -24.84 -24.88 6.66
N LEU A 255 -25.01 -25.71 5.61
CA LEU A 255 -23.99 -26.67 5.20
C LEU A 255 -22.68 -25.98 4.78
N VAL A 256 -22.77 -24.96 3.93
CA VAL A 256 -21.61 -24.17 3.49
C VAL A 256 -20.95 -23.50 4.69
N LYS A 257 -21.71 -22.80 5.54
CA LYS A 257 -21.17 -22.09 6.72
C LYS A 257 -20.39 -22.99 7.67
N MET A 258 -20.84 -24.23 7.86
CA MET A 258 -20.23 -25.16 8.81
C MET A 258 -19.06 -25.94 8.18
N LEU A 259 -19.14 -26.33 6.91
CA LEU A 259 -18.12 -27.19 6.31
C LEU A 259 -16.99 -26.40 5.61
N ILE A 260 -17.25 -25.19 5.11
CA ILE A 260 -16.22 -24.38 4.47
C ILE A 260 -15.14 -23.96 5.47
N GLY A 261 -13.88 -23.90 5.02
CA GLY A 261 -12.75 -23.65 5.92
C GLY A 261 -12.58 -24.77 6.95
N PHE A 262 -12.83 -26.03 6.57
CA PHE A 262 -12.57 -27.19 7.43
C PHE A 262 -11.12 -27.24 7.91
N THR A 263 -10.20 -26.89 7.00
CA THR A 263 -8.77 -26.61 7.27
C THR A 263 -8.45 -25.15 6.97
N ASN A 264 -7.42 -24.62 7.64
CA ASN A 264 -7.00 -23.24 7.44
C ASN A 264 -6.21 -23.09 6.12
N THR A 265 -6.85 -22.56 5.08
CA THR A 265 -6.21 -22.21 3.80
C THR A 265 -6.12 -20.69 3.58
N MET A 266 -6.53 -19.90 4.56
CA MET A 266 -6.74 -18.45 4.43
C MET A 266 -5.51 -17.64 4.80
N THR A 267 -4.73 -18.06 5.80
CA THR A 267 -3.59 -17.28 6.27
C THR A 267 -2.30 -17.62 5.49
N PRO A 268 -1.48 -16.63 5.08
CA PRO A 268 -0.28 -16.86 4.26
C PRO A 268 0.75 -17.84 4.82
N ASP A 269 0.88 -17.90 6.15
CA ASP A 269 1.88 -18.76 6.84
C ASP A 269 1.28 -20.08 7.35
N ALA A 270 0.05 -20.43 6.95
CA ALA A 270 -0.56 -21.68 7.39
C ALA A 270 0.22 -22.88 6.82
N PRO A 271 0.43 -23.94 7.62
CA PRO A 271 0.95 -25.20 7.09
C PRO A 271 -0.02 -25.77 6.05
N PRO A 272 0.49 -26.56 5.08
CA PRO A 272 -0.38 -27.21 4.10
C PRO A 272 -1.44 -28.06 4.82
N PRO A 273 -2.70 -28.04 4.36
CA PRO A 273 -3.78 -28.74 5.04
C PRO A 273 -3.50 -30.25 5.07
N ALA A 274 -3.64 -30.86 6.25
CA ALA A 274 -3.42 -32.29 6.44
C ALA A 274 -4.44 -33.16 5.68
N ILE A 275 -5.62 -32.59 5.37
CA ILE A 275 -6.69 -33.24 4.61
C ILE A 275 -7.41 -32.20 3.77
N LYS A 276 -7.78 -32.56 2.54
CA LYS A 276 -8.62 -31.77 1.65
C LYS A 276 -10.03 -32.34 1.64
N ALA A 277 -11.01 -31.49 1.92
CA ALA A 277 -12.42 -31.86 1.92
C ALA A 277 -13.14 -31.18 0.74
N SER A 278 -13.99 -31.93 0.02
CA SER A 278 -14.86 -31.38 -1.03
C SER A 278 -16.30 -31.86 -0.88
N PHE A 279 -17.25 -31.04 -1.33
CA PHE A 279 -18.67 -31.38 -1.30
C PHE A 279 -19.31 -30.96 -2.62
N ARG A 280 -19.57 -31.94 -3.49
CA ARG A 280 -20.12 -31.76 -4.83
C ARG A 280 -21.62 -32.02 -4.81
N ASP A 281 -22.38 -30.97 -5.11
CA ASP A 281 -23.84 -31.03 -5.28
C ASP A 281 -24.18 -31.21 -6.77
N HIS A 282 -24.61 -32.41 -7.14
CA HIS A 282 -24.97 -32.78 -8.51
C HIS A 282 -26.45 -32.46 -8.74
N LYS A 283 -26.70 -31.32 -9.39
CA LYS A 283 -28.05 -30.86 -9.76
C LYS A 283 -28.58 -31.56 -11.02
N THR A 284 -27.67 -31.98 -11.88
CA THR A 284 -27.90 -32.76 -13.12
C THR A 284 -26.73 -33.71 -13.31
N GLU A 285 -26.89 -34.79 -14.09
CA GLU A 285 -25.84 -35.82 -14.29
C GLU A 285 -24.47 -35.26 -14.76
N ASP A 286 -24.47 -34.20 -15.57
CA ASP A 286 -23.23 -33.63 -16.15
C ASP A 286 -22.68 -32.39 -15.41
N PHE A 287 -23.40 -31.87 -14.39
CA PHE A 287 -23.02 -30.60 -13.74
C PHE A 287 -23.15 -30.69 -12.22
N TYR A 288 -22.02 -30.48 -11.56
CA TYR A 288 -21.92 -30.35 -10.11
C TYR A 288 -21.38 -28.98 -9.69
N GLU A 289 -21.77 -28.56 -8.50
CA GLU A 289 -21.23 -27.38 -7.81
C GLU A 289 -20.45 -27.83 -6.57
N ASP A 290 -19.17 -27.48 -6.46
CA ASP A 290 -18.39 -27.75 -5.23
C ASP A 290 -18.63 -26.64 -4.20
N LEU A 291 -19.47 -26.96 -3.22
CA LEU A 291 -20.00 -26.04 -2.21
C LEU A 291 -18.95 -25.59 -1.18
N ILE A 292 -17.87 -26.37 -1.00
CA ILE A 292 -16.82 -26.09 -0.01
C ILE A 292 -15.44 -25.94 -0.63
N SER A 293 -15.38 -25.70 -1.94
CA SER A 293 -14.13 -25.48 -2.67
C SER A 293 -13.26 -24.40 -2.00
N ASN A 294 -11.94 -24.59 -2.03
CA ASN A 294 -10.99 -23.61 -1.50
C ASN A 294 -11.11 -22.23 -2.19
N THR A 295 -11.57 -22.19 -3.44
CA THR A 295 -11.85 -20.95 -4.18
C THR A 295 -13.04 -20.17 -3.64
N ALA A 296 -14.02 -20.86 -3.03
CA ALA A 296 -15.16 -20.23 -2.38
C ALA A 296 -14.79 -19.62 -1.02
N PHE A 297 -13.74 -20.13 -0.36
CA PHE A 297 -13.23 -19.59 0.90
C PHE A 297 -12.33 -18.36 0.69
N PHE A 298 -11.80 -17.80 1.78
CA PHE A 298 -10.82 -16.71 1.73
C PHE A 298 -9.45 -17.26 1.35
N SER A 299 -8.77 -16.57 0.44
CA SER A 299 -7.41 -16.88 0.00
C SER A 299 -6.36 -16.05 0.76
N PRO A 300 -5.08 -16.49 0.77
CA PRO A 300 -3.98 -15.70 1.32
C PRO A 300 -3.78 -14.32 0.67
N GLU A 301 -4.08 -14.21 -0.62
CA GLU A 301 -4.03 -12.94 -1.36
C GLU A 301 -5.10 -11.97 -0.85
N GLU A 302 -6.37 -12.43 -0.78
CA GLU A 302 -7.47 -11.65 -0.20
C GLU A 302 -7.21 -11.28 1.27
N PHE A 303 -6.58 -12.18 2.02
CA PHE A 303 -6.15 -11.91 3.39
C PHE A 303 -5.15 -10.76 3.42
N GLY A 304 -4.09 -10.79 2.61
CA GLY A 304 -3.06 -9.74 2.56
C GLY A 304 -3.57 -8.37 2.09
N MET A 305 -4.62 -8.34 1.27
CA MET A 305 -5.21 -7.10 0.76
C MET A 305 -6.05 -6.33 1.79
N ALA A 306 -6.47 -6.97 2.89
CA ALA A 306 -7.32 -6.36 3.89
C ALA A 306 -6.77 -5.03 4.45
N ASP A 307 -7.67 -4.18 4.96
CA ASP A 307 -7.30 -2.85 5.46
C ASP A 307 -6.41 -2.95 6.71
N HIS A 308 -6.72 -3.86 7.63
CA HIS A 308 -6.00 -4.01 8.90
C HIS A 308 -5.67 -5.47 9.17
N HIS A 309 -4.51 -5.71 9.78
CA HIS A 309 -4.03 -7.04 10.17
C HIS A 309 -3.60 -7.05 11.62
N PHE A 310 -3.97 -8.11 12.34
CA PHE A 310 -3.63 -8.32 13.74
C PHE A 310 -3.12 -9.74 13.91
N ARG A 311 -1.83 -9.88 14.16
CA ARG A 311 -1.18 -11.19 14.28
C ARG A 311 -0.37 -11.26 15.54
N GLY A 312 -0.49 -12.34 16.31
CA GLY A 312 0.32 -12.52 17.50
C GLY A 312 0.02 -13.79 18.26
N VAL A 313 0.59 -13.89 19.46
CA VAL A 313 0.42 -15.03 20.36
C VAL A 313 0.07 -14.55 21.76
N PHE A 314 -0.81 -15.31 22.41
CA PHE A 314 -1.09 -15.21 23.83
C PHE A 314 -0.20 -16.19 24.57
N ASP A 315 0.54 -15.71 25.57
CA ASP A 315 1.40 -16.56 26.38
C ASP A 315 0.61 -17.40 27.41
N GLU A 316 1.33 -18.18 28.22
CA GLU A 316 0.71 -19.02 29.25
C GLU A 316 -0.01 -18.23 30.38
N TYR A 317 0.23 -16.93 30.47
CA TYR A 317 -0.43 -15.99 31.38
C TYR A 317 -1.53 -15.18 30.68
N GLY A 318 -1.82 -15.45 29.39
CA GLY A 318 -2.84 -14.75 28.62
C GLY A 318 -2.42 -13.35 28.15
N GLN A 319 -1.13 -13.01 28.19
CA GLN A 319 -0.63 -11.74 27.68
C GLN A 319 -0.43 -11.83 26.17
N PHE A 320 -0.98 -10.88 25.42
CA PHE A 320 -0.80 -10.82 23.97
C PHE A 320 0.52 -10.14 23.62
N LYS A 321 1.26 -10.70 22.67
CA LYS A 321 2.36 -10.04 21.98
C LYS A 321 2.28 -10.33 20.49
N GLY A 322 2.34 -9.28 19.66
CA GLY A 322 2.20 -9.44 18.22
C GLY A 322 2.35 -8.15 17.43
N THR A 323 2.10 -8.23 16.14
CA THR A 323 2.14 -7.12 15.19
C THR A 323 0.73 -6.65 14.85
N VAL A 324 0.53 -5.34 14.90
CA VAL A 324 -0.69 -4.66 14.44
C VAL A 324 -0.33 -3.83 13.22
N THR A 325 -1.06 -4.03 12.12
CA THR A 325 -0.89 -3.29 10.87
C THR A 325 -2.17 -2.54 10.52
N VAL A 326 -2.10 -1.21 10.40
CA VAL A 326 -3.24 -0.36 10.02
C VAL A 326 -2.99 0.25 8.64
N TYR A 327 -3.90 -0.02 7.69
CA TYR A 327 -3.83 0.37 6.28
C TYR A 327 -2.55 -0.07 5.53
N GLY A 328 -1.80 -1.03 6.08
CA GLY A 328 -0.57 -1.56 5.46
C GLY A 328 0.69 -0.73 5.69
N GLU A 329 0.62 0.36 6.47
CA GLU A 329 1.74 1.29 6.64
C GLU A 329 2.35 1.27 8.04
N GLU A 330 1.51 1.30 9.08
CA GLU A 330 1.98 1.32 10.46
C GLU A 330 2.03 -0.11 10.98
N THR A 331 3.22 -0.71 11.06
CA THR A 331 3.43 -2.01 11.71
C THR A 331 4.13 -1.79 13.03
N SER A 332 3.39 -1.89 14.13
CA SER A 332 3.94 -1.80 15.49
C SER A 332 3.89 -3.16 16.16
N GLU A 333 4.96 -3.53 16.84
CA GLU A 333 4.90 -4.59 17.85
C GLU A 333 4.08 -4.04 19.03
N HIS A 334 3.01 -4.74 19.40
CA HIS A 334 2.06 -4.29 20.42
C HIS A 334 1.86 -5.37 21.47
N VAL A 335 1.78 -4.94 22.73
CA VAL A 335 1.55 -5.80 23.89
C VAL A 335 0.22 -5.42 24.51
N ILE A 336 -0.70 -6.39 24.62
CA ILE A 336 -1.97 -6.17 25.32
C ILE A 336 -1.97 -6.96 26.61
N PRO A 337 -1.84 -6.29 27.78
CA PRO A 337 -1.82 -6.98 29.04
C PRO A 337 -3.23 -7.46 29.44
N TRP A 338 -3.27 -8.58 30.17
CA TRP A 338 -4.49 -9.12 30.76
C TRP A 338 -4.31 -9.35 32.27
N SER A 339 -5.07 -8.61 33.07
CA SER A 339 -4.93 -8.58 34.54
C SER A 339 -5.55 -9.78 35.26
N GLY A 340 -6.27 -10.65 34.54
CA GLY A 340 -6.96 -11.80 35.13
C GLY A 340 -6.04 -12.94 35.59
N ALA A 341 -4.78 -12.97 35.14
CA ALA A 341 -3.83 -14.03 35.47
C ALA A 341 -3.37 -13.99 36.93
N LYS A 342 -3.16 -12.79 37.48
CA LYS A 342 -2.68 -12.56 38.86
C LYS A 342 -1.46 -13.44 39.22
N GLY A 343 -0.48 -13.54 38.32
CA GLY A 343 0.73 -14.34 38.52
C GLY A 343 0.58 -15.86 38.35
N LYS A 344 -0.60 -16.36 37.95
CA LYS A 344 -0.84 -17.79 37.74
C LYS A 344 -1.00 -18.13 36.25
N LYS A 345 -0.42 -19.26 35.84
CA LYS A 345 -0.63 -19.81 34.50
C LYS A 345 -2.12 -20.07 34.26
N THR A 346 -2.59 -19.67 33.08
CA THR A 346 -3.96 -19.89 32.65
C THR A 346 -4.23 -21.37 32.44
N LEU A 347 -5.47 -21.79 32.64
CA LEU A 347 -5.89 -23.16 32.36
C LEU A 347 -6.17 -23.38 30.87
N CYS A 348 -6.42 -22.31 30.11
CA CYS A 348 -6.55 -22.40 28.66
C CYS A 348 -5.23 -22.69 27.97
N GLY A 349 -4.09 -22.26 28.54
CA GLY A 349 -2.78 -22.35 27.89
C GLY A 349 -2.57 -21.27 26.82
N PRO A 350 -1.38 -21.22 26.20
CA PRO A 350 -1.07 -20.25 25.15
C PRO A 350 -1.79 -20.58 23.84
N PHE A 351 -2.09 -19.56 23.02
CA PHE A 351 -2.75 -19.73 21.72
C PHE A 351 -2.40 -18.60 20.75
N GLY A 352 -2.52 -18.87 19.45
CA GLY A 352 -2.21 -17.91 18.38
C GLY A 352 -3.45 -17.19 17.86
N ILE A 353 -3.26 -16.00 17.28
CA ILE A 353 -4.32 -15.26 16.59
C ILE A 353 -3.77 -14.60 15.31
N ASN A 354 -4.54 -14.65 14.22
CA ASN A 354 -4.25 -13.93 12.99
C ASN A 354 -5.56 -13.47 12.33
N VAL A 355 -5.85 -12.17 12.37
CA VAL A 355 -7.12 -11.59 11.96
C VAL A 355 -6.90 -10.47 10.96
N ALA A 356 -7.64 -10.53 9.86
CA ALA A 356 -7.76 -9.45 8.89
C ALA A 356 -9.10 -8.72 9.08
N TYR A 357 -9.13 -7.42 8.84
CA TYR A 357 -10.33 -6.58 8.94
C TYR A 357 -10.44 -5.64 7.74
N VAL A 358 -11.65 -5.51 7.20
CA VAL A 358 -11.96 -4.67 6.04
C VAL A 358 -13.06 -3.67 6.40
N GLN A 359 -12.84 -2.42 6.00
CA GLN A 359 -13.78 -1.34 6.20
C GLN A 359 -15.01 -1.54 5.31
N ARG A 360 -16.20 -1.40 5.90
CA ARG A 360 -17.46 -1.65 5.17
C ARG A 360 -17.74 -0.61 4.08
N MET A 361 -17.30 0.63 4.26
CA MET A 361 -17.57 1.70 3.30
C MET A 361 -16.45 1.77 2.27
N ALA A 362 -16.80 1.76 0.98
CA ALA A 362 -15.84 1.86 -0.12
C ALA A 362 -14.96 3.13 -0.06
N GLY A 363 -15.47 4.21 0.56
CA GLY A 363 -14.70 5.43 0.78
C GLY A 363 -13.77 5.41 2.00
N GLN A 364 -13.72 4.32 2.76
CA GLN A 364 -12.90 4.18 3.97
C GLN A 364 -11.87 3.07 3.84
N THR A 365 -11.87 2.31 2.74
CA THR A 365 -10.95 1.21 2.49
C THR A 365 -9.85 1.66 1.54
N LYS A 366 -8.70 0.98 1.59
CA LYS A 366 -7.66 1.09 0.56
C LYS A 366 -7.98 0.27 -0.69
N LEU A 367 -8.98 -0.61 -0.62
CA LEU A 367 -9.35 -1.51 -1.72
C LEU A 367 -10.01 -0.75 -2.88
N PRO A 368 -9.70 -1.11 -4.14
CA PRO A 368 -10.47 -0.72 -5.31
C PRO A 368 -11.96 -1.09 -5.17
N PRO A 369 -12.89 -0.31 -5.76
CA PRO A 369 -14.33 -0.57 -5.61
C PRO A 369 -14.81 -1.96 -6.03
N GLU A 370 -14.21 -2.54 -7.08
CA GLU A 370 -14.58 -3.87 -7.58
C GLU A 370 -14.16 -4.99 -6.63
N GLU A 371 -12.90 -4.94 -6.15
CA GLU A 371 -12.36 -5.89 -5.18
C GLU A 371 -13.05 -5.75 -3.82
N HIS A 372 -13.32 -4.51 -3.39
CA HIS A 372 -14.07 -4.23 -2.18
C HIS A 372 -15.46 -4.87 -2.21
N ALA A 373 -16.20 -4.75 -3.31
CA ALA A 373 -17.52 -5.36 -3.46
C ALA A 373 -17.47 -6.89 -3.35
N LEU A 374 -16.46 -7.52 -3.97
CA LEU A 374 -16.26 -8.97 -3.93
C LEU A 374 -15.92 -9.46 -2.52
N ILE A 375 -14.99 -8.79 -1.84
CA ILE A 375 -14.57 -9.15 -0.48
C ILE A 375 -15.71 -8.91 0.52
N ILE A 376 -16.47 -7.82 0.41
CA ILE A 376 -17.63 -7.58 1.29
C ILE A 376 -18.70 -8.65 1.09
N SER A 377 -18.99 -9.05 -0.15
CA SER A 377 -19.94 -10.14 -0.41
C SER A 377 -19.49 -11.46 0.23
N LYS A 378 -18.19 -11.80 0.14
CA LYS A 378 -17.62 -12.94 0.86
C LYS A 378 -17.73 -12.79 2.37
N LEU A 379 -17.42 -11.62 2.93
CA LEU A 379 -17.49 -11.33 4.37
C LEU A 379 -18.91 -11.41 4.94
N GLU A 380 -19.94 -11.02 4.19
CA GLU A 380 -21.32 -11.16 4.64
C GLU A 380 -21.77 -12.62 4.72
N ARG A 381 -21.18 -13.49 3.87
CA ARG A 381 -21.48 -14.92 3.84
C ARG A 381 -20.64 -15.73 4.83
N LEU A 382 -19.35 -15.43 4.92
CA LEU A 382 -18.30 -16.28 5.53
C LEU A 382 -17.44 -15.55 6.58
N GLY A 383 -17.63 -14.24 6.76
CA GLY A 383 -16.88 -13.45 7.73
C GLY A 383 -17.08 -13.96 9.15
N GLY A 384 -16.03 -13.96 9.94
CA GLY A 384 -16.04 -14.52 11.28
C GLY A 384 -14.65 -14.85 11.81
N LEU A 385 -14.63 -15.29 13.06
CA LEU A 385 -13.40 -15.71 13.74
C LEU A 385 -13.42 -17.22 13.92
N TYR A 386 -12.55 -17.90 13.18
CA TYR A 386 -12.46 -19.35 13.12
C TYR A 386 -11.54 -19.85 14.23
N ILE A 387 -11.89 -20.95 14.89
CA ILE A 387 -11.00 -21.60 15.86
C ILE A 387 -10.54 -22.92 15.26
N TYR A 388 -9.23 -23.07 15.11
CA TYR A 388 -8.60 -24.31 14.64
C TYR A 388 -7.88 -24.97 15.79
N LYS A 389 -8.13 -26.26 15.98
CA LYS A 389 -7.41 -27.11 16.93
C LYS A 389 -6.62 -28.14 16.15
N ASP A 390 -5.30 -28.05 16.27
CA ASP A 390 -4.37 -28.90 15.51
C ASP A 390 -4.64 -28.86 13.98
N GLY A 391 -4.99 -27.68 13.45
CA GLY A 391 -5.23 -27.45 12.02
C GLY A 391 -6.65 -27.74 11.51
N ILE A 392 -7.55 -28.24 12.37
CA ILE A 392 -8.94 -28.57 12.01
C ILE A 392 -9.93 -27.67 12.75
N ARG A 393 -10.93 -27.17 12.01
CA ARG A 393 -11.92 -26.23 12.52
C ARG A 393 -12.79 -26.84 13.62
N ILE A 394 -13.03 -26.07 14.67
CA ILE A 394 -14.03 -26.39 15.70
C ILE A 394 -15.31 -25.62 15.40
N LEU A 395 -16.42 -26.35 15.25
CA LEU A 395 -17.76 -25.77 15.10
C LEU A 395 -18.30 -25.28 16.44
N PRO A 396 -19.14 -24.23 16.48
CA PRO A 396 -19.61 -23.41 15.34
C PRO A 396 -18.73 -22.18 15.06
N TYR A 397 -17.50 -22.12 15.59
CA TYR A 397 -16.64 -20.94 15.46
C TYR A 397 -16.30 -20.64 13.99
N GLY A 398 -16.41 -19.39 13.58
CA GLY A 398 -16.32 -18.92 12.19
C GLY A 398 -17.67 -18.51 11.59
N ASP A 399 -18.80 -18.90 12.19
CA ASP A 399 -20.12 -18.36 11.81
C ASP A 399 -20.36 -17.00 12.50
N SER A 400 -20.60 -15.94 11.71
CA SER A 400 -20.94 -14.61 12.21
C SER A 400 -22.22 -14.55 13.06
N ASP A 401 -23.10 -15.55 12.97
CA ASP A 401 -24.30 -15.65 13.79
C ASP A 401 -23.99 -16.13 15.23
N TYR A 402 -22.82 -16.73 15.46
CA TYR A 402 -22.39 -17.22 16.78
C TYR A 402 -21.46 -16.23 17.50
N ASP A 403 -22.05 -15.29 18.24
CA ASP A 403 -21.31 -14.23 18.95
C ASP A 403 -20.70 -14.69 20.29
N PHE A 404 -19.74 -15.62 20.23
CA PHE A 404 -19.15 -16.21 21.45
C PHE A 404 -18.31 -15.23 22.28
N LEU A 405 -17.77 -14.19 21.66
CA LEU A 405 -17.02 -13.10 22.30
C LEU A 405 -17.87 -11.86 22.56
N ASP A 406 -19.19 -11.89 22.42
CA ASP A 406 -20.10 -10.74 22.61
C ASP A 406 -19.67 -9.46 21.82
N ILE A 407 -19.03 -9.60 20.65
CA ILE A 407 -18.56 -8.51 19.77
C ILE A 407 -19.74 -7.74 19.18
N GLU A 408 -20.68 -8.44 18.55
CA GLU A 408 -21.85 -7.82 17.89
C GLU A 408 -22.81 -7.23 18.93
N LYS A 409 -22.97 -7.92 20.07
CA LYS A 409 -23.74 -7.43 21.21
C LYS A 409 -23.17 -6.12 21.77
N ARG A 410 -21.85 -6.00 21.93
CA ARG A 410 -21.21 -4.76 22.40
C ARG A 410 -21.31 -3.65 21.34
N ARG A 411 -21.11 -3.98 20.07
CA ARG A 411 -21.25 -3.04 18.95
C ARG A 411 -22.64 -2.41 18.86
N THR A 412 -23.69 -3.18 19.15
CA THR A 412 -25.08 -2.68 19.21
C THR A 412 -25.26 -1.60 20.28
N LYS A 413 -24.50 -1.66 21.39
CA LYS A 413 -24.53 -0.62 22.44
C LYS A 413 -23.83 0.66 21.99
N SER A 414 -22.67 0.54 21.35
CA SER A 414 -21.93 1.70 20.83
C SER A 414 -20.94 1.27 19.73
N ALA A 415 -21.34 1.45 18.47
CA ALA A 415 -20.51 1.09 17.32
C ALA A 415 -19.27 1.99 17.16
N SER A 416 -19.26 3.17 17.79
CA SER A 416 -18.09 4.06 17.82
C SER A 416 -17.07 3.67 18.89
N TYR A 417 -17.51 3.01 19.96
CA TYR A 417 -16.63 2.55 21.04
C TYR A 417 -16.13 1.12 20.82
N TYR A 418 -16.99 0.26 20.27
CA TYR A 418 -16.69 -1.13 19.91
C TYR A 418 -16.58 -1.26 18.39
N PHE A 419 -15.35 -1.18 17.89
CA PHE A 419 -15.04 -1.07 16.47
C PHE A 419 -15.33 -2.34 15.66
N PHE A 420 -15.07 -3.52 16.23
CA PHE A 420 -15.05 -4.80 15.53
C PHE A 420 -16.45 -5.34 15.18
N SER A 421 -16.54 -6.18 14.13
CA SER A 421 -17.73 -6.94 13.72
C SER A 421 -17.28 -8.19 12.98
N TYR A 422 -17.94 -9.33 13.21
CA TYR A 422 -17.65 -10.58 12.51
C TYR A 422 -17.88 -10.45 11.00
N ARG A 423 -18.86 -9.63 10.59
CA ARG A 423 -19.17 -9.39 9.17
C ARG A 423 -18.17 -8.46 8.46
N ARG A 424 -17.11 -8.05 9.16
CA ARG A 424 -16.05 -7.17 8.64
C ARG A 424 -14.67 -7.73 8.91
N MET A 425 -14.58 -8.90 9.55
CA MET A 425 -13.33 -9.56 9.86
C MET A 425 -13.36 -11.00 9.39
N PHE A 426 -12.18 -11.52 9.10
CA PHE A 426 -11.96 -12.91 8.80
C PHE A 426 -10.58 -13.26 9.34
N GLY A 427 -10.52 -14.31 10.15
CA GLY A 427 -9.32 -14.59 10.92
C GLY A 427 -9.41 -15.90 11.67
N VAL A 428 -8.28 -16.31 12.23
CA VAL A 428 -8.13 -17.58 12.93
C VAL A 428 -7.59 -17.38 14.34
N MET A 429 -8.04 -18.23 15.24
CA MET A 429 -7.40 -18.52 16.52
C MET A 429 -6.92 -19.96 16.50
N GLU A 430 -5.63 -20.16 16.76
CA GLU A 430 -5.00 -21.47 16.67
C GLU A 430 -4.68 -22.00 18.07
N ILE A 431 -5.21 -23.18 18.37
CA ILE A 431 -4.97 -23.93 19.60
C ILE A 431 -4.44 -25.33 19.26
N SER A 432 -3.85 -26.00 20.25
CA SER A 432 -3.37 -27.37 20.09
C SER A 432 -3.75 -28.24 21.28
N ARG A 433 -3.91 -29.56 21.08
CA ARG A 433 -4.12 -30.49 22.21
C ARG A 433 -2.96 -30.47 23.20
N LYS A 434 -1.74 -30.30 22.71
CA LYS A 434 -0.51 -30.30 23.52
C LYS A 434 -0.47 -29.10 24.47
N ASN A 435 -0.79 -27.91 23.98
CA ASN A 435 -0.69 -26.68 24.78
C ASN A 435 -1.99 -26.32 25.49
N ASN A 436 -3.14 -26.80 25.02
CA ASN A 436 -4.47 -26.45 25.51
C ASN A 436 -5.31 -27.68 25.95
N PRO A 437 -4.79 -28.58 26.80
CA PRO A 437 -5.46 -29.86 27.12
C PRO A 437 -6.79 -29.71 27.88
N LYS A 438 -7.03 -28.56 28.52
CA LYS A 438 -8.27 -28.30 29.28
C LYS A 438 -9.37 -27.63 28.44
N LEU A 439 -9.11 -27.31 27.17
CA LEU A 439 -10.13 -26.86 26.22
C LEU A 439 -10.77 -28.08 25.55
N ILE A 440 -11.81 -28.59 26.21
CA ILE A 440 -12.54 -29.80 25.83
C ILE A 440 -13.79 -29.43 25.05
N GLU A 441 -13.99 -30.05 23.89
CA GLU A 441 -15.19 -29.88 23.05
C GLU A 441 -16.43 -30.49 23.71
N LYS A 442 -17.60 -29.89 23.49
CA LYS A 442 -18.87 -30.43 24.00
C LYS A 442 -19.18 -31.78 23.34
N ALA A 443 -19.98 -32.60 24.03
CA ALA A 443 -20.49 -33.86 23.47
C ALA A 443 -21.31 -33.64 22.19
N GLY A 444 -22.07 -32.55 22.13
CA GLY A 444 -22.82 -32.10 20.95
C GLY A 444 -21.97 -31.59 19.79
N ARG A 445 -20.64 -31.57 19.94
CA ARG A 445 -19.65 -31.10 18.94
C ARG A 445 -19.83 -29.65 18.47
N GLU A 446 -20.57 -28.87 19.24
CA GLU A 446 -20.73 -27.43 19.06
C GLU A 446 -20.13 -26.66 20.24
N GLY A 447 -18.91 -26.17 20.03
CA GLY A 447 -18.16 -25.34 20.96
C GLY A 447 -17.47 -26.12 22.08
N PHE A 448 -16.90 -25.38 23.03
CA PHE A 448 -16.22 -25.95 24.20
C PHE A 448 -17.15 -26.12 25.40
N ILE A 449 -16.83 -27.08 26.27
CA ILE A 449 -17.47 -27.20 27.58
C ILE A 449 -17.21 -25.92 28.39
N GLU A 450 -18.27 -25.39 29.00
CA GLU A 450 -18.24 -24.21 29.88
C GLU A 450 -17.42 -24.46 31.15
N SER A 451 -16.11 -24.44 30.98
CA SER A 451 -15.11 -24.69 32.01
C SER A 451 -14.41 -23.39 32.40
N LYS A 452 -13.62 -23.44 33.48
CA LYS A 452 -12.75 -22.30 33.82
C LYS A 452 -11.74 -21.99 32.72
N ALA A 453 -11.24 -23.01 32.01
CA ALA A 453 -10.31 -22.83 30.90
C ALA A 453 -10.98 -22.08 29.74
N TYR A 454 -12.20 -22.48 29.35
CA TYR A 454 -12.93 -21.79 28.29
C TYR A 454 -13.29 -20.33 28.66
N ARG A 455 -13.71 -20.09 29.90
CA ARG A 455 -13.96 -18.72 30.39
C ARG A 455 -12.72 -17.84 30.32
N GLN A 456 -11.55 -18.35 30.70
CA GLN A 456 -10.28 -17.63 30.57
C GLN A 456 -9.95 -17.34 29.10
N PHE A 457 -10.07 -18.33 28.21
CA PHE A 457 -9.87 -18.16 26.78
C PHE A 457 -10.77 -17.05 26.20
N LYS A 458 -12.06 -17.06 26.58
CA LYS A 458 -13.03 -16.03 26.20
C LYS A 458 -12.64 -14.65 26.76
N GLU A 459 -12.38 -14.51 28.05
CA GLU A 459 -12.02 -13.24 28.69
C GLU A 459 -10.75 -12.61 28.10
N ILE A 460 -9.72 -13.43 27.81
CA ILE A 460 -8.49 -12.98 27.17
C ILE A 460 -8.77 -12.46 25.76
N SER A 461 -9.56 -13.21 24.98
CA SER A 461 -9.94 -12.85 23.62
C SER A 461 -10.81 -11.59 23.56
N GLU A 462 -11.75 -11.44 24.50
CA GLU A 462 -12.57 -10.23 24.64
C GLU A 462 -11.72 -9.01 25.00
N ASN A 463 -10.81 -9.16 25.98
CA ASN A 463 -9.89 -8.09 26.36
C ASN A 463 -9.04 -7.64 25.18
N PHE A 464 -8.52 -8.59 24.40
CA PHE A 464 -7.76 -8.29 23.19
C PHE A 464 -8.52 -7.36 22.24
N PHE A 465 -9.73 -7.73 21.80
CA PHE A 465 -10.51 -6.89 20.87
C PHE A 465 -10.95 -5.56 21.49
N ILE A 466 -11.23 -5.51 22.79
CA ILE A 466 -11.64 -4.29 23.49
C ILE A 466 -10.48 -3.30 23.59
N GLN A 467 -9.29 -3.77 23.96
CA GLN A 467 -8.10 -2.93 24.09
C GLN A 467 -7.56 -2.53 22.71
N LEU A 468 -7.49 -3.46 21.76
CA LEU A 468 -7.10 -3.14 20.39
C LEU A 468 -8.01 -2.06 19.76
N ALA A 469 -9.32 -2.09 20.05
CA ALA A 469 -10.23 -1.02 19.67
C ALA A 469 -9.92 0.29 20.38
N ALA A 470 -9.58 0.25 21.67
CA ALA A 470 -9.22 1.42 22.46
C ALA A 470 -7.97 2.13 21.91
N ASP A 471 -6.94 1.34 21.63
CA ASP A 471 -5.63 1.83 21.25
C ASP A 471 -5.65 2.42 19.83
N PHE A 472 -6.29 1.74 18.87
CA PHE A 472 -6.18 2.09 17.43
C PHE A 472 -7.45 2.64 16.76
N PHE A 473 -8.65 2.42 17.32
CA PHE A 473 -9.90 2.65 16.57
C PHE A 473 -10.96 3.48 17.30
N ARG A 474 -10.71 3.92 18.53
CA ARG A 474 -11.59 4.82 19.28
C ARG A 474 -11.27 6.27 18.98
N ASN A 475 -12.28 7.14 19.07
CA ASN A 475 -12.06 8.57 18.89
C ASN A 475 -11.10 9.11 19.98
N PRO A 476 -10.00 9.78 19.62
CA PRO A 476 -9.06 10.40 20.56
C PRO A 476 -9.77 11.29 21.58
N ASP A 477 -10.72 12.11 21.13
CA ASP A 477 -11.51 13.03 21.96
C ASP A 477 -12.43 12.32 22.98
N LYS A 478 -12.61 10.99 22.83
CA LYS A 478 -13.46 10.16 23.68
C LYS A 478 -12.68 9.07 24.41
N GLY A 479 -11.38 9.32 24.65
CA GLY A 479 -10.50 8.40 25.37
C GLY A 479 -9.97 7.25 24.52
N GLY A 480 -9.74 7.49 23.22
CA GLY A 480 -8.92 6.62 22.39
C GLY A 480 -7.43 6.88 22.62
N GLY A 481 -6.60 5.86 22.45
CA GLY A 481 -5.13 6.01 22.58
C GLY A 481 -4.54 6.89 21.47
N PRO A 482 -3.32 7.42 21.63
CA PRO A 482 -2.59 8.19 20.62
C PRO A 482 -2.47 7.50 19.26
N LYS A 483 -2.39 6.15 19.24
CA LYS A 483 -2.35 5.35 17.99
C LYS A 483 -3.63 5.46 17.15
N SER A 484 -4.75 5.87 17.76
CA SER A 484 -6.03 5.99 17.06
C SER A 484 -6.11 7.18 16.10
N GLU A 485 -5.33 8.24 16.34
CA GLU A 485 -5.30 9.44 15.48
C GLU A 485 -4.91 9.10 14.05
N PHE A 486 -3.89 8.24 13.88
CA PHE A 486 -3.43 7.81 12.55
C PHE A 486 -4.55 7.17 11.73
N TRP A 487 -5.33 6.28 12.34
CA TRP A 487 -6.48 5.66 11.68
C TRP A 487 -7.53 6.68 11.25
N PHE A 488 -7.84 7.68 12.09
CA PHE A 488 -8.79 8.74 11.76
C PHE A 488 -8.33 9.62 10.61
N ASP A 489 -7.05 10.01 10.60
CA ASP A 489 -6.44 10.82 9.55
C ASP A 489 -6.52 10.11 8.19
N ARG A 490 -6.01 8.87 8.13
CA ARG A 490 -6.02 8.06 6.91
C ARG A 490 -7.43 7.77 6.41
N ARG A 491 -8.34 7.41 7.32
CA ARG A 491 -9.76 7.19 6.96
C ARG A 491 -10.38 8.45 6.35
N SER A 492 -10.10 9.63 6.91
CA SER A 492 -10.61 10.91 6.42
C SER A 492 -10.04 11.27 5.05
N GLU A 493 -8.76 10.94 4.81
CA GLU A 493 -8.10 11.06 3.52
C GLU A 493 -8.77 10.19 2.44
N PHE A 494 -8.98 8.90 2.73
CA PHE A 494 -9.69 7.99 1.82
C PHE A 494 -11.10 8.51 1.50
N GLU A 495 -11.84 9.00 2.50
CA GLU A 495 -13.18 9.54 2.26
C GLU A 495 -13.15 10.77 1.34
N ARG A 496 -12.14 11.62 1.51
CA ARG A 496 -11.95 12.82 0.67
C ARG A 496 -11.61 12.43 -0.77
N LEU A 497 -10.69 11.47 -0.96
CA LEU A 497 -10.31 10.96 -2.27
C LEU A 497 -11.50 10.29 -2.98
N TYR A 498 -12.25 9.45 -2.26
CA TYR A 498 -13.44 8.80 -2.79
C TYR A 498 -14.52 9.80 -3.19
N LYS A 499 -14.84 10.78 -2.32
CA LYS A 499 -15.81 11.85 -2.65
C LYS A 499 -15.35 12.67 -3.85
N ALA A 500 -14.04 12.90 -4.03
CA ALA A 500 -13.51 13.58 -5.21
C ALA A 500 -13.67 12.74 -6.48
N MET A 501 -13.41 11.43 -6.41
CA MET A 501 -13.59 10.49 -7.51
C MET A 501 -15.07 10.37 -7.91
N GLU A 502 -15.97 10.19 -6.95
CA GLU A 502 -17.42 10.11 -7.17
C GLU A 502 -17.97 11.40 -7.82
N LYS A 503 -17.51 12.57 -7.35
CA LYS A 503 -17.84 13.85 -7.98
C LYS A 503 -17.33 13.91 -9.42
N ARG A 504 -16.11 13.45 -9.70
CA ARG A 504 -15.57 13.39 -11.07
C ARG A 504 -16.39 12.48 -11.97
N GLU A 505 -16.80 11.31 -11.50
CA GLU A 505 -17.60 10.37 -12.27
C GLU A 505 -19.01 10.91 -12.55
N LYS A 506 -19.68 11.50 -11.55
CA LYS A 506 -20.96 12.19 -11.72
C LYS A 506 -20.85 13.33 -12.73
N MET A 507 -19.83 14.15 -12.62
CA MET A 507 -19.57 15.24 -13.57
C MET A 507 -19.25 14.71 -14.97
N ALA A 508 -18.54 13.59 -15.10
CA ALA A 508 -18.28 12.95 -16.38
C ALA A 508 -19.57 12.45 -17.03
N LYS A 509 -20.50 11.84 -16.27
CA LYS A 509 -21.83 11.44 -16.75
C LYS A 509 -22.67 12.64 -17.23
N VAL A 510 -22.71 13.72 -16.45
CA VAL A 510 -23.42 14.96 -16.82
C VAL A 510 -22.80 15.60 -18.07
N ARG A 511 -21.47 15.69 -18.14
CA ARG A 511 -20.75 16.23 -19.32
C ARG A 511 -20.97 15.38 -20.56
N LYS A 512 -20.98 14.05 -20.41
CA LYS A 512 -21.27 13.11 -21.51
C LYS A 512 -22.68 13.34 -22.05
N LYS A 513 -23.68 13.46 -21.16
CA LYS A 513 -25.06 13.76 -21.56
C LYS A 513 -25.16 15.11 -22.26
N LYS A 514 -24.57 16.16 -21.68
CA LYS A 514 -24.55 17.50 -22.28
C LYS A 514 -23.89 17.51 -23.66
N LEU A 515 -22.79 16.80 -23.86
CA LEU A 515 -22.14 16.72 -25.18
C LEU A 515 -23.06 16.08 -26.23
N ILE A 516 -23.81 15.03 -25.85
CA ILE A 516 -24.79 14.40 -26.74
C ILE A 516 -25.88 15.41 -27.11
N ASP A 517 -26.45 16.10 -26.11
CA ASP A 517 -27.50 17.10 -26.34
C ASP A 517 -26.98 18.29 -27.19
N ASP A 518 -25.76 18.78 -26.94
CA ASP A 518 -25.13 19.88 -27.68
C ASP A 518 -24.86 19.49 -29.15
N LEU A 519 -24.41 18.25 -29.41
CA LEU A 519 -24.18 17.73 -30.76
C LEU A 519 -25.51 17.59 -31.52
N GLU A 520 -26.55 17.03 -30.90
CA GLU A 520 -27.88 16.92 -31.51
C GLU A 520 -28.45 18.29 -31.87
N HIS A 521 -28.30 19.29 -30.98
CA HIS A 521 -28.76 20.64 -31.23
C HIS A 521 -27.98 21.35 -32.34
N PHE A 522 -26.66 21.13 -32.41
CA PHE A 522 -25.81 21.67 -33.47
C PHE A 522 -26.24 21.18 -34.85
N PHE A 523 -26.37 19.86 -35.03
CA PHE A 523 -26.76 19.30 -36.34
C PHE A 523 -28.15 19.81 -36.76
N LYS A 524 -29.10 19.91 -35.83
CA LYS A 524 -30.43 20.47 -36.09
C LYS A 524 -30.37 21.94 -36.57
N GLN A 525 -29.61 22.79 -35.91
CA GLN A 525 -29.51 24.21 -36.29
C GLN A 525 -28.80 24.42 -37.64
N VAL A 526 -27.81 23.58 -37.95
CA VAL A 526 -27.11 23.62 -39.24
C VAL A 526 -28.03 23.16 -40.37
N GLU A 527 -28.83 22.12 -40.16
CA GLU A 527 -29.85 21.66 -41.13
C GLU A 527 -30.94 22.71 -41.39
N GLU A 528 -31.35 23.45 -40.36
CA GLU A 528 -32.36 24.53 -40.46
C GLU A 528 -31.82 25.82 -41.12
N GLY A 529 -30.51 25.93 -41.37
CA GLY A 529 -29.89 27.10 -42.02
C GLY A 529 -29.77 28.36 -41.14
N ASP A 530 -29.94 28.21 -39.82
CA ASP A 530 -29.90 29.28 -38.81
C ASP A 530 -28.61 30.14 -38.83
N PRO A 531 -27.40 29.58 -39.04
CA PRO A 531 -26.17 30.38 -39.12
C PRO A 531 -26.20 31.43 -40.24
N ASN A 532 -26.74 31.08 -41.40
CA ASN A 532 -26.76 31.95 -42.58
C ASN A 532 -27.71 33.14 -42.41
N ILE A 533 -28.84 32.91 -41.74
CA ILE A 533 -29.85 33.93 -41.46
C ILE A 533 -29.27 34.97 -40.49
N LYS A 534 -28.66 34.52 -39.39
CA LYS A 534 -28.10 35.40 -38.36
C LYS A 534 -26.90 36.21 -38.84
N VAL A 535 -26.05 35.64 -39.69
CA VAL A 535 -24.94 36.38 -40.32
C VAL A 535 -25.44 37.51 -41.20
N ARG A 536 -26.54 37.30 -41.94
CA ARG A 536 -27.17 38.34 -42.75
C ARG A 536 -27.72 39.48 -41.90
N ASP A 537 -28.39 39.15 -40.79
CA ASP A 537 -28.94 40.13 -39.86
C ASP A 537 -27.82 40.98 -39.22
N ILE A 538 -26.70 40.35 -38.83
CA ILE A 538 -25.53 41.07 -38.29
C ILE A 538 -24.99 42.07 -39.32
N LEU A 539 -24.82 41.69 -40.58
CA LEU A 539 -24.30 42.61 -41.61
C LEU A 539 -25.25 43.80 -41.85
N GLN A 540 -26.56 43.58 -41.83
CA GLN A 540 -27.55 44.65 -41.97
C GLN A 540 -27.57 45.61 -40.77
N ASP A 541 -27.44 45.08 -39.56
CA ASP A 541 -27.33 45.88 -38.34
C ASP A 541 -26.06 46.73 -38.33
N VAL A 542 -24.94 46.18 -38.80
CA VAL A 542 -23.67 46.89 -38.90
C VAL A 542 -23.78 48.06 -39.87
N GLU A 543 -24.30 47.84 -41.08
CA GLU A 543 -24.49 48.94 -42.04
C GLU A 543 -25.39 50.05 -41.49
N ARG A 544 -26.42 49.69 -40.73
CA ARG A 544 -27.32 50.64 -40.08
C ARG A 544 -26.65 51.41 -38.94
N ASP A 545 -25.94 50.72 -38.05
CA ASP A 545 -25.28 51.33 -36.89
C ASP A 545 -24.13 52.27 -37.32
N PHE A 546 -23.40 51.90 -38.38
CA PHE A 546 -22.38 52.75 -38.99
C PHE A 546 -23.00 53.99 -39.68
N LYS A 547 -24.18 53.85 -40.29
CA LYS A 547 -24.92 54.99 -40.86
C LYS A 547 -25.40 55.97 -39.79
N VAL A 548 -25.93 55.47 -38.67
CA VAL A 548 -26.34 56.32 -37.53
C VAL A 548 -25.13 57.05 -36.94
N ALA A 549 -23.98 56.38 -36.82
CA ALA A 549 -22.74 57.00 -36.34
C ALA A 549 -22.24 58.12 -37.28
N SER A 550 -22.47 57.99 -38.60
CA SER A 550 -22.08 59.01 -39.61
C SER A 550 -22.93 60.29 -39.61
N GLU A 551 -24.14 60.26 -39.04
CA GLU A 551 -25.06 61.42 -39.00
C GLU A 551 -24.82 62.32 -37.77
N ILE A 552 -23.94 61.90 -36.85
CA ILE A 552 -23.59 62.63 -35.62
C ILE A 552 -22.63 63.78 -35.97
N ARG A 553 -23.00 65.01 -35.58
CA ARG A 553 -22.26 66.24 -35.94
C ARG A 553 -21.01 66.51 -35.10
N ASP A 554 -20.89 65.88 -33.93
CA ASP A 554 -19.73 66.00 -33.03
C ASP A 554 -18.66 64.94 -33.38
N PRO A 555 -17.42 65.35 -33.75
CA PRO A 555 -16.37 64.42 -34.16
C PRO A 555 -15.98 63.40 -33.08
N ASP A 556 -15.95 63.77 -31.81
CA ASP A 556 -15.52 62.86 -30.73
C ASP A 556 -16.61 61.85 -30.39
N GLU A 557 -17.87 62.28 -30.43
CA GLU A 557 -19.04 61.43 -30.19
C GLU A 557 -19.30 60.47 -31.36
N SER A 558 -19.05 60.93 -32.59
CA SER A 558 -19.10 60.10 -33.80
C SER A 558 -17.99 59.05 -33.81
N ALA A 559 -16.73 59.43 -33.55
CA ALA A 559 -15.61 58.48 -33.42
C ALA A 559 -15.88 57.39 -32.38
N GLN A 560 -16.47 57.78 -31.24
CA GLN A 560 -16.85 56.84 -30.20
C GLN A 560 -18.03 55.94 -30.59
N ALA A 561 -19.02 56.47 -31.31
CA ALA A 561 -20.14 55.69 -31.84
C ALA A 561 -19.66 54.67 -32.89
N PHE A 562 -18.72 55.03 -33.76
CA PHE A 562 -18.09 54.12 -34.73
C PHE A 562 -17.31 52.99 -34.05
N LEU A 563 -16.45 53.32 -33.07
CA LEU A 563 -15.73 52.30 -32.30
C LEU A 563 -16.66 51.36 -31.52
N ASN A 564 -17.75 51.90 -30.98
CA ASN A 564 -18.77 51.11 -30.30
C ASN A 564 -19.54 50.21 -31.28
N ALA A 565 -19.86 50.70 -32.48
CA ALA A 565 -20.53 49.94 -33.53
C ALA A 565 -19.64 48.83 -34.09
N GLU A 566 -18.37 49.11 -34.40
CA GLU A 566 -17.38 48.11 -34.82
C GLU A 566 -17.14 47.06 -33.73
N SER A 567 -16.96 47.50 -32.48
CA SER A 567 -16.80 46.57 -31.36
C SER A 567 -18.06 45.75 -31.10
N ALA A 568 -19.25 46.31 -31.27
CA ALA A 568 -20.51 45.58 -31.13
C ALA A 568 -20.71 44.57 -32.26
N ALA A 569 -20.36 44.93 -33.50
CA ALA A 569 -20.38 44.08 -34.68
C ALA A 569 -19.48 42.85 -34.51
N ARG A 570 -18.21 43.09 -34.18
CA ARG A 570 -17.22 42.03 -33.92
C ARG A 570 -17.61 41.17 -32.72
N LYS A 571 -18.22 41.77 -31.69
CA LYS A 571 -18.75 41.03 -30.54
C LYS A 571 -19.91 40.13 -30.93
N ARG A 572 -20.90 40.62 -31.69
CA ARG A 572 -22.04 39.81 -32.18
C ARG A 572 -21.57 38.67 -33.09
N LEU A 573 -20.61 38.91 -33.98
CA LEU A 573 -20.03 37.87 -34.84
C LEU A 573 -19.26 36.82 -34.03
N ASN A 574 -18.45 37.25 -33.05
CA ASN A 574 -17.76 36.33 -32.15
C ASN A 574 -18.71 35.55 -31.23
N ASP A 575 -19.80 36.17 -30.77
CA ASP A 575 -20.83 35.50 -29.97
C ASP A 575 -21.54 34.42 -30.81
N LEU A 576 -21.82 34.69 -32.08
CA LEU A 576 -22.37 33.71 -33.02
C LEU A 576 -21.38 32.58 -33.32
N ARG A 577 -20.11 32.90 -33.58
CA ARG A 577 -19.03 31.92 -33.80
C ARG A 577 -18.83 31.01 -32.59
N ASN A 578 -18.86 31.57 -31.37
CA ASN A 578 -18.74 30.82 -30.13
C ASN A 578 -19.96 29.93 -29.86
N LYS A 579 -21.15 30.30 -30.34
CA LYS A 579 -22.37 29.49 -30.21
C LYS A 579 -22.28 28.16 -30.97
N PHE A 580 -21.59 28.14 -32.12
CA PHE A 580 -21.41 26.94 -32.94
C PHE A 580 -20.10 26.19 -32.68
N LYS A 581 -19.31 26.65 -31.70
CA LYS A 581 -18.04 26.01 -31.30
C LYS A 581 -18.25 25.14 -30.06
N ILE A 582 -18.43 23.83 -30.27
CA ILE A 582 -18.49 22.89 -29.16
C ILE A 582 -17.05 22.56 -28.72
N ALA A 583 -16.76 22.69 -27.42
CA ALA A 583 -15.45 22.35 -26.88
C ALA A 583 -15.40 20.86 -26.51
N ARG A 584 -14.32 20.16 -26.88
CA ARG A 584 -14.14 18.74 -26.49
C ARG A 584 -14.06 18.64 -24.97
N PRO A 585 -14.98 17.93 -24.30
CA PRO A 585 -14.88 17.74 -22.86
C PRO A 585 -13.67 16.87 -22.54
N ARG A 586 -12.81 17.32 -21.62
CA ARG A 586 -11.71 16.50 -21.09
C ARG A 586 -12.26 15.60 -19.95
N GLY A 587 -11.82 14.33 -19.91
CA GLY A 587 -12.02 13.45 -18.75
C GLY A 587 -13.00 12.29 -18.91
N PHE A 588 -13.38 11.89 -20.13
CA PHE A 588 -14.04 10.59 -20.37
C PHE A 588 -13.65 10.03 -21.75
N ALA A 589 -13.65 8.71 -21.89
CA ALA A 589 -13.46 8.04 -23.18
C ALA A 589 -14.82 7.96 -23.91
N PRO A 590 -14.98 8.57 -25.10
CA PRO A 590 -16.22 8.45 -25.87
C PRO A 590 -16.36 7.03 -26.44
N GLY A 591 -17.58 6.51 -26.49
CA GLY A 591 -17.88 5.28 -27.22
C GLY A 591 -17.83 5.51 -28.74
N LYS A 592 -17.75 4.43 -29.53
CA LYS A 592 -17.58 4.49 -31.01
C LYS A 592 -18.57 5.43 -31.72
N LYS A 593 -19.86 5.41 -31.33
CA LYS A 593 -20.88 6.30 -31.90
C LYS A 593 -20.63 7.78 -31.60
N LEU A 594 -20.35 8.12 -30.34
CA LEU A 594 -20.07 9.49 -29.91
C LEU A 594 -18.77 10.05 -30.53
N GLN A 595 -17.81 9.18 -30.82
CA GLN A 595 -16.59 9.56 -31.51
C GLN A 595 -16.87 9.94 -32.98
N PHE A 596 -17.71 9.18 -33.67
CA PHE A 596 -18.15 9.48 -35.03
C PHE A 596 -18.93 10.80 -35.11
N ASP A 597 -19.91 11.00 -34.22
CA ASP A 597 -20.71 12.23 -34.17
C ASP A 597 -19.84 13.48 -33.90
N TRP A 598 -18.78 13.32 -33.08
CA TRP A 598 -17.80 14.36 -32.81
C TRP A 598 -16.92 14.70 -34.03
N GLU A 599 -16.45 13.69 -34.76
CA GLU A 599 -15.66 13.87 -35.98
C GLU A 599 -16.49 14.57 -37.08
N ALA A 600 -17.77 14.20 -37.23
CA ALA A 600 -18.69 14.88 -38.14
C ALA A 600 -18.91 16.35 -37.77
N HIS A 601 -19.03 16.67 -36.47
CA HIS A 601 -19.13 18.06 -36.01
C HIS A 601 -17.90 18.89 -36.37
N LEU A 602 -16.68 18.35 -36.20
CA LEU A 602 -15.44 19.06 -36.53
C LEU A 602 -15.38 19.46 -38.02
N GLN A 603 -15.77 18.54 -38.92
CA GLN A 603 -15.81 18.81 -40.36
C GLN A 603 -16.82 19.91 -40.72
N GLU A 604 -18.02 19.86 -40.13
CA GLU A 604 -19.07 20.85 -40.37
C GLU A 604 -18.74 22.22 -39.76
N ALA A 605 -18.10 22.26 -38.59
CA ALA A 605 -17.62 23.49 -37.97
C ALA A 605 -16.51 24.17 -38.80
N GLU A 606 -15.57 23.39 -39.35
CA GLU A 606 -14.56 23.90 -40.28
C GLU A 606 -15.20 24.47 -41.56
N ARG A 607 -16.25 23.81 -42.07
CA ARG A 607 -17.01 24.32 -43.22
C ARG A 607 -17.66 25.68 -42.91
N LEU A 608 -18.35 25.82 -41.78
CA LEU A 608 -18.96 27.09 -41.36
C LEU A 608 -17.92 28.20 -41.16
N GLU A 609 -16.76 27.87 -40.59
CA GLU A 609 -15.67 28.82 -40.38
C GLU A 609 -15.12 29.38 -41.70
N ARG A 610 -14.87 28.49 -42.67
CA ARG A 610 -14.32 28.84 -43.99
C ARG A 610 -15.35 29.56 -44.87
N ASP A 611 -16.58 29.04 -44.92
CA ASP A 611 -17.56 29.44 -45.93
C ASP A 611 -18.46 30.58 -45.43
N LEU A 612 -18.56 30.81 -44.11
CA LEU A 612 -19.51 31.77 -43.53
C LEU A 612 -18.85 32.81 -42.60
N PHE A 613 -18.11 32.39 -41.57
CA PHE A 613 -17.62 33.34 -40.55
C PHE A 613 -16.43 34.18 -41.01
N THR A 614 -15.43 33.58 -41.68
CA THR A 614 -14.26 34.31 -42.18
C THR A 614 -14.63 35.36 -43.24
N PRO A 615 -15.44 35.05 -44.27
CA PRO A 615 -15.85 36.04 -45.27
C PRO A 615 -16.74 37.16 -44.69
N THR A 616 -17.43 36.90 -43.58
CA THR A 616 -18.27 37.91 -42.90
C THR A 616 -17.41 38.87 -42.07
N ALA A 617 -16.39 38.37 -41.38
CA ALA A 617 -15.45 39.20 -40.65
C ALA A 617 -14.72 40.17 -41.60
N GLU A 618 -14.26 39.67 -42.74
CA GLU A 618 -13.63 40.47 -43.79
C GLU A 618 -14.55 41.58 -44.32
N LYS A 619 -15.85 41.28 -44.50
CA LYS A 619 -16.85 42.29 -44.91
C LYS A 619 -17.09 43.37 -43.85
N ILE A 620 -17.10 43.01 -42.56
CA ILE A 620 -17.23 44.00 -41.47
C ILE A 620 -16.01 44.91 -41.45
N ASP A 621 -14.82 44.36 -41.63
CA ASP A 621 -13.58 45.12 -41.68
C ASP A 621 -13.51 46.02 -42.94
N GLU A 622 -14.03 45.56 -44.08
CA GLU A 622 -14.18 46.40 -45.28
C GLU A 622 -15.15 47.57 -45.06
N ILE A 623 -16.27 47.35 -44.37
CA ILE A 623 -17.25 48.40 -44.04
C ILE A 623 -16.65 49.41 -43.05
N ALA A 624 -15.91 48.92 -42.04
CA ALA A 624 -15.26 49.77 -41.05
C ALA A 624 -14.14 50.62 -41.65
N ASN A 625 -13.25 50.02 -42.47
CA ASN A 625 -12.17 50.74 -43.13
C ASN A 625 -12.68 51.78 -44.14
N LYS A 626 -13.78 51.50 -44.86
CA LYS A 626 -14.42 52.49 -45.74
C LYS A 626 -14.93 53.70 -44.95
N ALA A 627 -15.57 53.47 -43.81
CA ALA A 627 -16.05 54.55 -42.94
C ALA A 627 -14.90 55.34 -42.30
N GLU A 628 -13.80 54.69 -41.90
CA GLU A 628 -12.64 55.37 -41.30
C GLU A 628 -11.94 56.34 -42.27
N ILE A 629 -11.81 55.94 -43.54
CA ILE A 629 -11.20 56.77 -44.60
C ILE A 629 -12.13 57.94 -45.00
N GLU A 630 -13.44 57.70 -45.07
CA GLU A 630 -14.44 58.68 -45.50
C GLU A 630 -14.66 59.81 -44.46
N TYR A 631 -14.37 59.57 -43.16
CA TYR A 631 -14.72 60.49 -42.07
C TYR A 631 -13.56 60.99 -41.16
N HIS A 632 -12.31 60.50 -41.29
CA HIS A 632 -11.07 61.04 -40.65
C HIS A 632 -11.12 61.29 -39.11
N PHE A 633 -11.00 60.24 -38.28
CA PHE A 633 -10.95 60.36 -36.81
C PHE A 633 -9.56 60.04 -36.19
N GLU A 634 -9.16 60.75 -35.11
CA GLU A 634 -8.05 60.38 -34.21
C GLU A 634 -8.61 59.85 -32.87
N ILE A 635 -8.25 58.63 -32.46
CA ILE A 635 -8.80 57.98 -31.25
C ILE A 635 -7.89 58.19 -30.02
N ASP A 636 -8.48 58.68 -28.93
CA ASP A 636 -7.81 59.11 -27.69
C ASP A 636 -7.19 57.97 -26.85
N ARG A 637 -5.90 58.14 -26.49
CA ARG A 637 -5.01 57.17 -25.83
C ARG A 637 -5.37 56.89 -24.36
N ARG A 638 -6.23 57.71 -23.75
CA ARG A 638 -6.58 57.65 -22.31
C ARG A 638 -7.44 56.43 -21.93
N ARG A 639 -8.34 55.99 -22.79
CA ARG A 639 -9.20 54.80 -22.55
C ARG A 639 -8.45 53.47 -22.64
N ARG A 640 -7.30 53.42 -23.33
CA ARG A 640 -6.39 52.25 -23.31
C ARG A 640 -5.66 52.12 -21.97
N LEU A 641 -5.39 53.25 -21.29
CA LEU A 641 -4.66 53.30 -20.02
C LEU A 641 -5.49 52.76 -18.85
N GLU A 642 -6.80 53.06 -18.79
CA GLU A 642 -7.70 52.58 -17.73
C GLU A 642 -7.91 51.06 -17.76
N ARG A 643 -7.88 50.44 -18.95
CA ARG A 643 -7.89 48.97 -19.08
C ARG A 643 -6.59 48.34 -18.60
N ALA A 644 -5.44 48.93 -18.96
CA ALA A 644 -4.13 48.46 -18.50
C ALA A 644 -3.96 48.56 -16.96
N LEU A 645 -4.54 49.57 -16.32
CA LEU A 645 -4.45 49.76 -14.87
C LEU A 645 -5.25 48.70 -14.08
N ASN A 646 -6.42 48.30 -14.59
CA ASN A 646 -7.25 47.27 -13.95
C ASN A 646 -6.62 45.87 -14.03
N ASP A 647 -5.88 45.57 -15.09
CA ASP A 647 -5.14 44.31 -15.21
C ASP A 647 -4.01 44.22 -14.16
N VAL A 648 -3.28 45.33 -13.93
CA VAL A 648 -2.24 45.43 -12.90
C VAL A 648 -2.81 45.24 -11.48
N VAL A 649 -3.99 45.81 -11.19
CA VAL A 649 -4.67 45.62 -9.88
C VAL A 649 -5.10 44.17 -9.68
N THR A 650 -5.49 43.49 -10.75
CA THR A 650 -5.92 42.09 -10.71
C THR A 650 -4.74 41.14 -10.50
N ASP A 651 -3.59 41.45 -11.12
CA ASP A 651 -2.35 40.70 -10.94
C ASP A 651 -1.71 40.94 -9.56
N ALA A 652 -1.77 42.15 -9.01
CA ALA A 652 -1.34 42.43 -7.64
C ALA A 652 -2.14 41.62 -6.61
N LYS A 653 -3.47 41.53 -6.75
CA LYS A 653 -4.32 40.69 -5.90
C LYS A 653 -4.02 39.20 -6.05
N ARG A 654 -3.65 38.73 -7.24
CA ARG A 654 -3.25 37.33 -7.46
C ARG A 654 -1.91 37.01 -6.78
N SER A 655 -0.94 37.90 -6.86
CA SER A 655 0.37 37.74 -6.23
C SER A 655 0.24 37.67 -4.71
N THR A 656 -0.47 38.61 -4.07
CA THR A 656 -0.65 38.62 -2.61
C THR A 656 -1.41 37.39 -2.10
N ASN A 657 -2.41 36.91 -2.86
CA ASN A 657 -3.13 35.68 -2.51
C ASN A 657 -2.29 34.40 -2.68
N SER A 658 -1.33 34.40 -3.61
CA SER A 658 -0.37 33.30 -3.79
C SER A 658 0.57 33.21 -2.59
N GLU A 659 1.18 34.34 -2.21
CA GLU A 659 2.08 34.41 -1.04
C GLU A 659 1.35 34.00 0.24
N THR A 660 0.14 34.52 0.46
CA THR A 660 -0.69 34.14 1.62
C THR A 660 -0.99 32.63 1.66
N ARG A 661 -1.11 31.99 0.48
CA ARG A 661 -1.36 30.55 0.38
C ARG A 661 -0.11 29.74 0.66
N GLU A 662 1.05 30.21 0.21
CA GLU A 662 2.35 29.58 0.46
C GLU A 662 2.73 29.67 1.94
N THR A 663 2.57 30.83 2.56
CA THR A 663 2.77 31.02 4.01
C THR A 663 1.86 30.09 4.84
N ARG A 664 0.58 29.96 4.46
CA ARG A 664 -0.33 28.99 5.11
C ARG A 664 0.12 27.53 4.90
N GLY A 665 0.70 27.20 3.76
CA GLY A 665 1.23 25.88 3.47
C GLY A 665 2.36 25.49 4.42
N ILE A 666 3.34 26.38 4.60
CA ILE A 666 4.48 26.17 5.51
C ILE A 666 4.00 26.04 6.97
N LEU A 667 3.06 26.88 7.39
CA LEU A 667 2.52 26.85 8.76
C LEU A 667 1.78 25.53 9.05
N ASN A 668 1.05 25.01 8.06
CA ASN A 668 0.43 23.68 8.16
C ASN A 668 1.48 22.56 8.22
N GLU A 669 2.55 22.62 7.43
CA GLU A 669 3.62 21.61 7.44
C GLU A 669 4.34 21.54 8.80
N VAL A 670 4.64 22.70 9.40
CA VAL A 670 5.23 22.76 10.75
C VAL A 670 4.26 22.19 11.78
N SER A 671 2.98 22.56 11.71
CA SER A 671 1.95 22.02 12.60
C SER A 671 1.83 20.50 12.48
N GLU A 672 1.85 19.94 11.26
CA GLU A 672 1.80 18.49 11.02
C GLU A 672 3.01 17.75 11.63
N LYS A 673 4.22 18.30 11.49
CA LYS A 673 5.44 17.71 12.06
C LYS A 673 5.42 17.70 13.58
N VAL A 674 4.99 18.80 14.20
CA VAL A 674 4.86 18.92 15.66
C VAL A 674 3.82 17.93 16.21
N LEU A 675 2.67 17.80 15.54
CA LEU A 675 1.63 16.84 15.91
C LEU A 675 2.13 15.40 15.75
N LYS A 676 2.91 15.11 14.71
CA LYS A 676 3.52 13.79 14.52
C LYS A 676 4.51 13.43 15.64
N LEU A 677 5.41 14.35 16.00
CA LEU A 677 6.40 14.10 17.05
C LEU A 677 5.74 13.92 18.42
N THR A 678 4.76 14.76 18.76
CA THR A 678 3.98 14.63 19.99
C THR A 678 3.29 13.27 20.08
N ARG A 679 2.72 12.78 18.95
CA ARG A 679 2.13 11.44 18.87
C ARG A 679 3.16 10.33 19.11
N GLU A 680 4.31 10.36 18.45
CA GLU A 680 5.36 9.33 18.59
C GLU A 680 5.81 9.17 20.06
N ILE A 681 5.95 10.29 20.78
CA ILE A 681 6.30 10.31 22.21
C ILE A 681 5.21 9.63 23.06
N MET A 682 3.95 10.02 22.84
CA MET A 682 2.82 9.48 23.60
C MET A 682 2.61 7.98 23.33
N VAL A 683 2.79 7.54 22.09
CA VAL A 683 2.76 6.11 21.71
C VAL A 683 3.83 5.32 22.43
N GLY A 684 5.08 5.80 22.45
CA GLY A 684 6.17 5.13 23.15
C GLY A 684 5.88 4.96 24.65
N MET A 685 5.33 5.99 25.30
CA MET A 685 4.94 5.94 26.71
C MET A 685 3.89 4.84 26.99
N GLU A 686 2.86 4.70 26.15
CA GLU A 686 1.86 3.66 26.32
C GLU A 686 2.43 2.25 26.15
N ASP A 687 3.35 2.08 25.20
CA ASP A 687 4.02 0.80 24.95
C ASP A 687 4.91 0.39 26.15
N ASP A 688 5.66 1.34 26.72
CA ASP A 688 6.46 1.11 27.92
C ASP A 688 5.59 0.73 29.13
N VAL A 689 4.46 1.41 29.31
CA VAL A 689 3.50 1.09 30.39
C VAL A 689 2.87 -0.28 30.17
N ALA A 690 2.48 -0.62 28.94
CA ALA A 690 1.93 -1.92 28.61
C ALA A 690 2.92 -3.06 28.89
N GLU A 691 4.21 -2.84 28.59
CA GLU A 691 5.28 -3.79 28.91
C GLU A 691 5.42 -4.00 30.42
N VAL A 692 5.47 -2.91 31.20
CA VAL A 692 5.52 -2.98 32.68
C VAL A 692 4.30 -3.69 33.26
N MET A 693 3.11 -3.43 32.73
CA MET A 693 1.89 -4.11 33.17
C MET A 693 1.89 -5.60 32.81
N SER A 694 2.47 -5.98 31.67
CA SER A 694 2.67 -7.37 31.29
C SER A 694 3.64 -8.08 32.24
N GLU A 695 4.74 -7.43 32.62
CA GLU A 695 5.68 -7.96 33.62
C GLU A 695 4.99 -8.16 34.98
N LEU A 696 4.25 -7.15 35.46
CA LEU A 696 3.50 -7.23 36.71
C LEU A 696 2.47 -8.37 36.70
N ALA A 697 1.75 -8.57 35.59
CA ALA A 697 0.75 -9.63 35.46
C ALA A 697 1.36 -11.04 35.57
N LYS A 698 2.64 -11.21 35.20
CA LYS A 698 3.40 -12.46 35.29
C LYS A 698 3.96 -12.72 36.69
N MET A 699 4.12 -11.69 37.53
CA MET A 699 4.68 -11.82 38.88
C MET A 699 3.71 -12.49 39.86
N ASN A 700 4.20 -13.48 40.61
CA ASN A 700 3.44 -14.16 41.66
C ASN A 700 3.60 -13.45 43.01
N VAL A 701 2.83 -12.37 43.18
CA VAL A 701 2.88 -11.47 44.35
C VAL A 701 2.64 -12.19 45.69
N SER A 702 1.90 -13.31 45.68
CA SER A 702 1.58 -14.06 46.91
C SER A 702 2.74 -14.84 47.54
N GLU A 703 3.84 -15.08 46.81
CA GLU A 703 5.00 -15.85 47.29
C GLU A 703 6.21 -14.97 47.65
N MET A 704 6.10 -13.65 47.45
CA MET A 704 7.17 -12.70 47.70
C MET A 704 7.13 -12.20 49.14
N GLY A 705 8.29 -12.11 49.79
CA GLY A 705 8.41 -11.41 51.08
C GLY A 705 8.26 -9.89 50.91
N ASP A 706 7.77 -9.20 51.94
CA ASP A 706 7.44 -7.77 51.90
C ASP A 706 8.60 -6.89 51.35
N SER A 707 9.85 -7.20 51.69
CA SER A 707 11.03 -6.47 51.20
C SER A 707 11.27 -6.66 49.69
N ALA A 708 10.99 -7.85 49.14
CA ALA A 708 11.15 -8.12 47.72
C ALA A 708 10.03 -7.48 46.90
N LEU A 709 8.81 -7.43 47.46
CA LEU A 709 7.67 -6.76 46.87
C LEU A 709 7.89 -5.25 46.78
N VAL A 710 8.44 -4.63 47.83
CA VAL A 710 8.84 -3.21 47.79
C VAL A 710 9.93 -2.97 46.74
N SER A 711 10.96 -3.82 46.67
CA SER A 711 12.05 -3.69 45.69
C SER A 711 11.55 -3.77 44.24
N GLU A 712 10.73 -4.77 43.89
CA GLU A 712 10.19 -4.89 42.54
C GLU A 712 9.20 -3.77 42.22
N ARG A 713 8.35 -3.36 43.17
CA ARG A 713 7.49 -2.19 43.00
C ARG A 713 8.30 -0.94 42.68
N THR A 714 9.32 -0.64 43.47
CA THR A 714 10.19 0.54 43.26
C THR A 714 10.91 0.48 41.92
N LYS A 715 11.32 -0.71 41.47
CA LYS A 715 11.95 -0.90 40.16
C LYS A 715 10.97 -0.60 39.01
N LEU A 716 9.75 -1.14 39.04
CA LEU A 716 8.72 -0.89 38.02
C LEU A 716 8.28 0.59 38.03
N GLU A 717 8.09 1.19 39.21
CA GLU A 717 7.77 2.61 39.36
C GLU A 717 8.90 3.50 38.80
N SER A 718 10.16 3.16 39.07
CA SER A 718 11.31 3.94 38.56
C SER A 718 11.38 3.93 37.04
N LYS A 719 11.08 2.78 36.39
CA LYS A 719 11.06 2.68 34.92
C LYS A 719 10.01 3.64 34.34
N ILE A 720 8.78 3.63 34.86
CA ILE A 720 7.69 4.52 34.42
C ILE A 720 8.04 6.01 34.66
N ILE A 721 8.55 6.34 35.86
CA ILE A 721 8.88 7.73 36.22
C ILE A 721 9.98 8.27 35.29
N SER A 722 11.04 7.49 35.05
CA SER A 722 12.16 7.93 34.20
C SER A 722 11.73 8.19 32.75
N GLU A 723 10.86 7.36 32.19
CA GLU A 723 10.33 7.57 30.83
C GLU A 723 9.33 8.74 30.78
N ALA A 724 8.49 8.90 31.80
CA ALA A 724 7.58 10.03 31.91
C ALA A 724 8.31 11.37 32.02
N GLU A 725 9.38 11.44 32.81
CA GLU A 725 10.21 12.64 32.96
C GLU A 725 10.90 12.99 31.63
N ARG A 726 11.50 12.01 30.95
CA ARG A 726 12.11 12.19 29.63
C ARG A 726 11.12 12.74 28.60
N ASN A 727 9.93 12.15 28.52
CA ASN A 727 8.88 12.59 27.59
C ASN A 727 8.37 14.00 27.93
N LYS A 728 8.25 14.33 29.22
CA LYS A 728 7.88 15.67 29.69
C LYS A 728 8.91 16.72 29.27
N GLU A 729 10.21 16.45 29.41
CA GLU A 729 11.28 17.37 28.99
C GLU A 729 11.22 17.67 27.50
N ILE A 730 10.99 16.65 26.66
CA ILE A 730 10.86 16.82 25.20
C ILE A 730 9.63 17.68 24.87
N LEU A 731 8.48 17.41 25.49
CA LEU A 731 7.25 18.19 25.27
C LEU A 731 7.37 19.63 25.78
N GLU A 732 8.07 19.85 26.88
CA GLU A 732 8.35 21.18 27.41
C GLU A 732 9.25 21.97 26.45
N SER A 733 10.25 21.33 25.85
CA SER A 733 11.08 21.93 24.80
C SER A 733 10.25 22.34 23.57
N ILE A 734 9.36 21.47 23.10
CA ILE A 734 8.45 21.76 21.97
C ILE A 734 7.50 22.92 22.32
N ARG A 735 6.93 22.93 23.53
CA ARG A 735 6.01 23.98 23.99
C ARG A 735 6.69 25.35 23.99
N VAL A 736 7.90 25.45 24.55
CA VAL A 736 8.67 26.71 24.59
C VAL A 736 8.94 27.23 23.18
N GLN A 737 9.27 26.35 22.23
CA GLN A 737 9.48 26.73 20.83
C GLN A 737 8.21 27.29 20.15
N ILE A 738 7.02 26.80 20.53
CA ILE A 738 5.73 27.28 20.00
C ILE A 738 5.29 28.59 20.70
N GLU A 739 5.51 28.71 22.01
CA GLU A 739 5.17 29.91 22.79
C GLU A 739 5.96 31.15 22.33
N ASN A 740 7.16 30.96 21.78
CA ASN A 740 7.93 32.04 21.17
C ASN A 740 7.31 32.60 19.87
N ILE A 741 6.24 31.99 19.34
CA ILE A 741 5.51 32.42 18.12
C ILE A 741 4.28 33.27 18.49
N THR A 742 4.40 34.21 19.43
CA THR A 742 3.28 35.10 19.84
C THR A 742 3.42 36.48 19.20
N TRP A 743 2.36 36.94 18.50
CA TRP A 743 2.36 38.16 17.69
C TRP A 743 1.53 39.26 18.39
N ILE A 744 2.12 40.44 18.65
CA ILE A 744 1.39 41.62 19.13
C ILE A 744 1.64 42.79 18.16
N ARG A 745 0.60 43.57 17.86
CA ARG A 745 0.68 44.74 16.97
C ARG A 745 0.85 46.03 17.79
N ASP A 746 1.74 46.89 17.33
CA ASP A 746 1.95 48.27 17.78
C ASP A 746 0.93 49.25 17.11
N GLU A 747 0.74 50.44 17.69
CA GLU A 747 -0.11 51.54 17.20
C GLU A 747 0.28 52.10 15.80
N THR A 748 1.47 51.81 15.31
CA THR A 748 2.00 52.18 13.98
C THR A 748 1.78 51.12 12.90
N GLY A 749 1.26 49.94 13.28
CA GLY A 749 0.96 48.84 12.35
C GLY A 749 2.13 47.92 12.03
N GLU A 750 3.30 48.10 12.66
CA GLU A 750 4.40 47.12 12.64
C GLU A 750 4.18 46.00 13.66
N ILE A 751 4.64 44.81 13.29
CA ILE A 751 4.56 43.58 14.10
C ILE A 751 5.86 43.52 14.90
N ILE A 752 5.78 43.47 16.23
CA ILE A 752 6.94 43.30 17.11
C ILE A 752 6.79 41.98 17.86
N THR A 753 7.84 41.17 17.85
CA THR A 753 7.91 39.83 18.47
C THR A 753 8.76 39.87 19.75
N ALA A 754 8.52 38.93 20.68
CA ALA A 754 9.38 38.76 21.87
C ALA A 754 10.83 38.36 21.49
N THR A 755 11.00 37.83 20.27
CA THR A 755 12.27 37.61 19.59
C THR A 755 13.02 38.89 19.28
N ASP A 756 12.40 40.03 18.97
CA ASP A 756 13.16 41.24 18.58
C ASP A 756 13.97 41.86 19.75
N ILE A 757 13.52 41.67 21.00
CA ILE A 757 14.25 42.13 22.21
C ILE A 757 15.40 41.17 22.56
N THR A 758 15.26 39.89 22.22
CA THR A 758 16.29 38.86 22.47
C THR A 758 17.27 38.74 21.30
N GLU A 759 16.84 38.89 20.05
CA GLU A 759 17.66 39.03 18.85
C GLU A 759 18.52 40.28 18.89
N ALA A 760 18.07 41.42 19.44
CA ALA A 760 18.96 42.57 19.60
C ALA A 760 20.13 42.30 20.59
N MET A 761 19.94 41.40 21.58
CA MET A 761 21.00 40.99 22.51
C MET A 761 21.83 39.81 21.98
N ASP A 762 21.19 38.89 21.26
CA ASP A 762 21.83 37.74 20.63
C ASP A 762 22.56 38.13 19.34
N GLU A 763 22.12 39.09 18.53
CA GLU A 763 22.89 39.62 17.38
C GLU A 763 24.23 40.21 17.83
N GLU A 764 24.28 40.87 18.99
CA GLU A 764 25.54 41.41 19.52
C GLU A 764 26.48 40.30 20.01
N LEU A 765 25.94 39.24 20.64
CA LEU A 765 26.68 38.06 21.09
C LEU A 765 27.07 37.09 19.96
N LEU A 766 26.23 36.99 18.94
CA LEU A 766 26.33 36.09 17.79
C LEU A 766 27.19 36.72 16.69
N ALA A 767 27.22 38.05 16.54
CA ALA A 767 28.25 38.72 15.73
C ALA A 767 29.66 38.54 16.31
N LEU A 768 29.80 38.47 17.64
CA LEU A 768 31.06 38.15 18.31
C LEU A 768 31.43 36.65 18.19
N ARG A 769 30.44 35.74 18.21
CA ARG A 769 30.63 34.29 18.03
C ARG A 769 30.84 33.87 16.58
N GLU A 770 30.07 34.37 15.61
CA GLU A 770 30.24 34.11 14.18
C GLU A 770 31.60 34.60 13.68
N ARG A 771 32.11 35.72 14.21
CA ARG A 771 33.46 36.18 13.89
C ARG A 771 34.53 35.21 14.41
N ALA A 772 34.29 34.53 15.55
CA ALA A 772 35.20 33.52 16.10
C ALA A 772 35.02 32.13 15.43
N ASP A 773 33.80 31.71 15.13
CA ASP A 773 33.47 30.44 14.47
C ASP A 773 33.82 30.47 12.98
N SER A 774 33.64 31.60 12.28
CA SER A 774 34.14 31.77 10.90
C SER A 774 35.67 31.69 10.84
N ASP A 775 36.37 32.25 11.82
CA ASP A 775 37.84 32.14 11.93
C ASP A 775 38.28 30.70 12.25
N LEU A 776 37.49 29.95 13.02
CA LEU A 776 37.70 28.54 13.33
C LEU A 776 37.39 27.62 12.13
N GLU A 777 36.29 27.86 11.40
CA GLU A 777 35.91 27.15 10.18
C GLU A 777 36.90 27.39 9.05
N LEU A 778 37.36 28.63 8.84
CA LEU A 778 38.42 28.94 7.87
C LEU A 778 39.75 28.24 8.22
N SER A 779 40.07 28.14 9.51
CA SER A 779 41.26 27.42 9.99
C SER A 779 41.13 25.90 9.82
N GLN A 780 39.95 25.34 10.10
CA GLN A 780 39.63 23.90 9.92
C GLN A 780 39.55 23.50 8.45
N LEU A 781 38.94 24.32 7.57
CA LEU A 781 38.99 24.13 6.12
C LEU A 781 40.41 24.27 5.57
N GLY A 782 41.20 25.22 6.09
CA GLY A 782 42.62 25.35 5.75
C GLY A 782 43.44 24.11 6.12
N MET A 783 43.18 23.50 7.28
CA MET A 783 43.79 22.23 7.69
C MET A 783 43.30 21.04 6.85
N ALA A 784 42.00 20.93 6.57
CA ALA A 784 41.41 19.84 5.82
C ALA A 784 41.86 19.82 4.35
N ILE A 785 41.89 21.00 3.70
CA ILE A 785 42.47 21.16 2.36
C ILE A 785 43.96 20.83 2.41
N GLY A 786 44.66 21.18 3.51
CA GLY A 786 46.02 20.78 3.89
C GLY A 786 46.31 19.30 3.69
N VAL A 787 45.50 18.48 4.36
CA VAL A 787 45.63 17.03 4.36
C VAL A 787 45.25 16.44 3.00
N ILE A 788 44.14 16.89 2.41
CA ILE A 788 43.68 16.41 1.09
C ILE A 788 44.75 16.70 0.02
N HIS A 789 45.37 17.88 0.04
CA HIS A 789 46.40 18.22 -0.93
C HIS A 789 47.67 17.37 -0.78
N HIS A 790 48.08 17.05 0.45
CA HIS A 790 49.24 16.19 0.69
C HIS A 790 49.01 14.77 0.14
N GLU A 791 47.81 14.22 0.35
CA GLU A 791 47.39 12.92 -0.18
C GLU A 791 47.24 12.91 -1.72
N PHE A 792 46.65 13.98 -2.30
CA PHE A 792 46.57 14.15 -3.75
C PHE A 792 47.95 14.29 -4.39
N SER A 793 48.85 15.05 -3.79
CA SER A 793 50.23 15.20 -4.29
C SER A 793 50.98 13.86 -4.26
N GLY A 794 50.75 13.04 -3.23
CA GLY A 794 51.29 11.69 -3.13
C GLY A 794 50.79 10.76 -4.25
N THR A 795 49.48 10.77 -4.51
CA THR A 795 48.87 9.97 -5.59
C THR A 795 49.28 10.44 -6.98
N VAL A 796 49.35 11.75 -7.21
CA VAL A 796 49.86 12.33 -8.47
C VAL A 796 51.30 11.91 -8.73
N LYS A 797 52.17 11.96 -7.71
CA LYS A 797 53.56 11.51 -7.84
C LYS A 797 53.65 10.03 -8.22
N SER A 798 52.84 9.18 -7.59
CA SER A 798 52.78 7.75 -7.88
C SER A 798 52.34 7.48 -9.34
N ILE A 799 51.28 8.15 -9.80
CA ILE A 799 50.81 8.00 -11.19
C ILE A 799 51.88 8.49 -12.17
N ARG A 800 52.56 9.61 -11.88
CA ARG A 800 53.66 10.12 -12.71
C ARG A 800 54.82 9.12 -12.81
N GLU A 801 55.18 8.46 -11.71
CA GLU A 801 56.21 7.41 -11.70
C GLU A 801 55.78 6.18 -12.51
N ASN A 802 54.52 5.77 -12.42
CA ASN A 802 53.98 4.66 -13.21
C ASN A 802 53.96 4.96 -14.72
N ILE A 803 53.54 6.19 -15.10
CA ILE A 803 53.63 6.65 -16.48
C ILE A 803 55.09 6.66 -16.93
N ARG A 804 56.05 7.10 -16.11
CA ARG A 804 57.48 7.03 -16.47
C ARG A 804 57.98 5.59 -16.67
N ARG A 805 57.53 4.62 -15.88
CA ARG A 805 57.89 3.20 -16.05
C ARG A 805 57.33 2.61 -17.34
N LEU A 806 56.14 3.04 -17.76
CA LEU A 806 55.56 2.65 -19.06
C LEU A 806 56.42 3.08 -20.26
N LYS A 807 57.27 4.11 -20.10
CA LYS A 807 58.20 4.53 -21.16
C LYS A 807 59.15 3.40 -21.59
N ALA A 808 59.64 2.59 -20.65
CA ALA A 808 60.54 1.48 -20.97
C ALA A 808 59.86 0.38 -21.82
N TRP A 809 58.53 0.29 -21.78
CA TRP A 809 57.74 -0.63 -22.63
C TRP A 809 57.42 -0.03 -24.00
N VAL A 810 57.24 1.29 -24.06
CA VAL A 810 57.07 2.05 -25.31
C VAL A 810 58.35 2.04 -26.13
N ASP A 811 59.52 2.15 -25.48
CA ASP A 811 60.83 2.08 -26.14
C ASP A 811 61.08 0.71 -26.84
N VAL A 812 60.27 -0.33 -26.52
CA VAL A 812 60.32 -1.68 -27.12
C VAL A 812 59.19 -1.90 -28.14
N ASN A 813 58.11 -1.11 -28.09
CA ASN A 813 56.94 -1.29 -28.96
C ASN A 813 56.41 0.08 -29.45
N GLU A 814 56.79 0.44 -30.68
CA GLU A 814 56.51 1.76 -31.29
C GLU A 814 55.02 2.08 -31.40
N ASP A 815 54.14 1.07 -31.52
CA ASP A 815 52.69 1.25 -31.62
C ASP A 815 52.05 1.84 -30.35
N LEU A 816 52.74 1.75 -29.20
CA LEU A 816 52.26 2.27 -27.92
C LEU A 816 52.68 3.73 -27.66
N ASP A 817 53.58 4.31 -28.46
CA ASP A 817 54.03 5.69 -28.28
C ASP A 817 52.90 6.74 -28.39
N PRO A 818 51.95 6.65 -29.34
CA PRO A 818 50.83 7.58 -29.42
C PRO A 818 49.92 7.55 -28.17
N LEU A 819 49.66 6.34 -27.65
CA LEU A 819 48.85 6.12 -26.45
C LEU A 819 49.57 6.64 -25.19
N TYR A 820 50.86 6.36 -25.08
CA TYR A 820 51.70 6.87 -24.00
C TYR A 820 51.77 8.40 -23.97
N ARG A 821 51.99 9.03 -25.14
CA ARG A 821 51.99 10.50 -25.26
C ARG A 821 50.64 11.09 -24.86
N ASN A 822 49.53 10.51 -25.33
CA ASN A 822 48.20 10.96 -24.95
C ASN A 822 47.93 10.85 -23.45
N ILE A 823 48.28 9.73 -22.82
CA ILE A 823 48.09 9.54 -21.37
C ILE A 823 48.98 10.51 -20.59
N ARG A 824 50.23 10.71 -21.02
CA ARG A 824 51.16 11.64 -20.38
C ARG A 824 50.67 13.08 -20.48
N THR A 825 50.26 13.53 -21.67
CA THR A 825 49.73 14.87 -21.89
C THR A 825 48.44 15.07 -21.08
N ASN A 826 47.46 14.16 -21.17
CA ASN A 826 46.23 14.28 -20.37
C ASN A 826 46.51 14.34 -18.85
N PHE A 827 47.51 13.58 -18.37
CA PHE A 827 47.89 13.62 -16.96
C PHE A 827 48.64 14.90 -16.58
N GLU A 828 49.53 15.43 -17.43
CA GLU A 828 50.20 16.72 -17.23
C GLU A 828 49.18 17.88 -17.17
N HIS A 829 48.11 17.82 -17.98
CA HIS A 829 47.02 18.80 -17.92
C HIS A 829 46.23 18.68 -16.60
N LEU A 830 45.94 17.47 -16.14
CA LEU A 830 45.23 17.22 -14.87
C LEU A 830 46.06 17.68 -13.67
N ASP A 831 47.37 17.44 -13.71
CA ASP A 831 48.35 17.90 -12.73
C ASP A 831 48.47 19.44 -12.72
N GLY A 832 48.40 20.08 -13.89
CA GLY A 832 48.26 21.53 -14.06
C GLY A 832 46.99 22.11 -13.40
N TYR A 833 45.87 21.38 -13.47
CA TYR A 833 44.64 21.76 -12.77
C TYR A 833 44.73 21.54 -11.25
N LEU A 834 45.41 20.49 -10.81
CA LEU A 834 45.60 20.21 -9.38
C LEU A 834 46.57 21.19 -8.71
N THR A 835 47.53 21.73 -9.46
CA THR A 835 48.41 22.81 -8.98
C THR A 835 47.69 24.14 -8.78
N LEU A 836 46.47 24.31 -9.30
CA LEU A 836 45.60 25.45 -8.96
C LEU A 836 45.04 25.37 -7.52
N PHE A 837 45.04 24.18 -6.90
CA PHE A 837 44.64 23.98 -5.49
C PHE A 837 45.80 24.09 -4.48
N THR A 838 47.04 24.18 -4.96
CA THR A 838 48.25 24.38 -4.14
C THR A 838 48.26 25.63 -3.23
N PRO A 839 47.52 26.74 -3.49
CA PRO A 839 47.63 27.93 -2.63
C PRO A 839 47.14 27.74 -1.20
N LEU A 840 46.31 26.74 -0.90
CA LEU A 840 45.66 26.64 0.41
C LEU A 840 46.46 25.90 1.48
N THR A 841 47.64 25.35 1.17
CA THR A 841 48.24 24.34 2.07
C THR A 841 49.72 24.49 2.38
N ARG A 842 50.55 25.22 1.62
CA ARG A 842 51.92 25.54 2.06
C ARG A 842 52.64 26.57 1.19
N ARG A 843 52.89 27.75 1.78
CA ARG A 843 54.17 28.51 1.81
C ARG A 843 55.28 28.12 0.79
N LEU A 844 55.03 28.12 -0.51
CA LEU A 844 56.05 27.76 -1.52
C LEU A 844 56.38 28.83 -2.57
N TYR A 845 55.94 30.05 -2.34
CA TYR A 845 56.77 31.22 -2.59
C TYR A 845 56.75 32.04 -1.30
N ARG A 846 57.83 31.98 -0.51
CA ARG A 846 58.02 32.90 0.64
C ARG A 846 58.54 34.27 0.19
N LYS A 847 58.68 34.47 -1.12
CA LYS A 847 59.11 35.72 -1.73
C LYS A 847 58.22 36.01 -2.93
N GLU A 848 57.76 37.24 -3.00
CA GLU A 848 57.12 37.78 -4.19
C GLU A 848 58.11 37.69 -5.36
N ILE A 849 57.63 37.20 -6.50
CA ILE A 849 58.43 37.15 -7.72
C ILE A 849 57.86 38.15 -8.72
N GLU A 850 58.72 38.63 -9.60
CA GLU A 850 58.30 39.47 -10.71
C GLU A 850 57.74 38.59 -11.82
N ILE A 851 56.43 38.69 -12.05
CA ILE A 851 55.67 37.94 -13.04
C ILE A 851 55.47 38.84 -14.26
N LYS A 852 56.01 38.43 -15.41
CA LYS A 852 55.79 39.11 -16.70
C LYS A 852 54.45 38.68 -17.31
N GLY A 853 53.75 39.61 -17.95
CA GLY A 853 52.49 39.31 -18.63
C GLY A 853 52.64 38.27 -19.74
N ILE A 854 53.80 38.21 -20.42
CA ILE A 854 54.06 37.15 -21.41
C ILE A 854 54.00 35.74 -20.80
N THR A 855 54.46 35.58 -19.55
CA THR A 855 54.42 34.30 -18.83
C THR A 855 52.98 33.92 -18.46
N ILE A 856 52.15 34.92 -18.10
CA ILE A 856 50.72 34.72 -17.82
C ILE A 856 50.00 34.26 -19.10
N LYS A 857 50.29 34.90 -20.24
CA LYS A 857 49.73 34.50 -21.53
C LYS A 857 50.08 33.06 -21.88
N GLN A 858 51.37 32.70 -21.83
CA GLN A 858 51.83 31.34 -22.14
C GLN A 858 51.11 30.32 -21.26
N PHE A 859 51.00 30.60 -19.96
CA PHE A 859 50.26 29.74 -19.04
C PHE A 859 48.78 29.58 -19.43
N LEU A 860 48.09 30.66 -19.79
CA LEU A 860 46.69 30.59 -20.22
C LEU A 860 46.51 29.86 -21.55
N GLU A 861 47.45 30.03 -22.48
CA GLU A 861 47.48 29.27 -23.74
C GLU A 861 47.64 27.78 -23.44
N ASP A 862 48.59 27.39 -22.60
CA ASP A 862 48.83 25.99 -22.23
C ASP A 862 47.60 25.34 -21.58
N VAL A 863 46.92 26.06 -20.67
CA VAL A 863 45.74 25.54 -19.95
C VAL A 863 44.52 25.40 -20.86
N PHE A 864 44.28 26.34 -21.79
CA PHE A 864 43.03 26.40 -22.56
C PHE A 864 43.16 26.10 -24.06
N MET A 865 44.36 25.73 -24.56
CA MET A 865 44.65 25.56 -25.99
C MET A 865 43.61 24.73 -26.74
N GLU A 866 43.30 23.53 -26.22
CA GLU A 866 42.36 22.62 -26.90
C GLU A 866 40.93 23.16 -26.92
N ARG A 867 40.49 23.79 -25.83
CA ARG A 867 39.13 24.35 -25.74
C ARG A 867 38.97 25.57 -26.63
N MET A 868 40.00 26.41 -26.72
CA MET A 868 40.01 27.56 -27.62
C MET A 868 40.02 27.11 -29.09
N ARG A 869 40.81 26.11 -29.46
CA ARG A 869 40.79 25.50 -30.81
C ARG A 869 39.44 24.88 -31.17
N ARG A 870 38.83 24.15 -30.24
CA ARG A 870 37.52 23.49 -30.44
C ARG A 870 36.38 24.48 -30.72
N HIS A 871 36.47 25.68 -30.16
CA HIS A 871 35.44 26.72 -30.29
C HIS A 871 35.87 27.88 -31.18
N ASP A 872 36.98 27.76 -31.90
CA ASP A 872 37.55 28.77 -32.81
C ASP A 872 37.66 30.17 -32.18
N ILE A 873 38.22 30.20 -30.96
CA ILE A 873 38.44 31.43 -30.17
C ILE A 873 39.90 31.85 -30.31
N ASN A 874 40.13 33.09 -30.74
CA ASN A 874 41.47 33.65 -30.85
C ASN A 874 41.85 34.46 -29.60
N LEU A 875 42.92 34.04 -28.90
CA LEU A 875 43.50 34.75 -27.77
C LEU A 875 44.66 35.63 -28.26
N GLY A 876 44.47 36.95 -28.22
CA GLY A 876 45.50 37.93 -28.54
C GLY A 876 46.07 38.59 -27.28
N SER A 877 47.33 39.04 -27.35
CA SER A 877 47.91 39.95 -26.35
C SER A 877 48.54 41.15 -27.02
N THR A 878 48.50 42.32 -26.36
CA THR A 878 49.23 43.51 -26.81
C THR A 878 50.69 43.45 -26.35
N GLN A 879 51.56 44.24 -27.00
CA GLN A 879 52.96 44.35 -26.56
C GLN A 879 53.06 44.93 -25.15
N ALA A 880 52.17 45.88 -24.81
CA ALA A 880 52.08 46.46 -23.47
C ALA A 880 51.75 45.41 -22.40
N PHE A 881 50.86 44.44 -22.69
CA PHE A 881 50.60 43.31 -21.79
C PHE A 881 51.83 42.42 -21.61
N ASN A 882 52.51 42.07 -22.70
CA ASN A 882 53.66 41.16 -22.65
C ASN A 882 54.82 41.71 -21.80
N ASP A 883 55.03 43.03 -21.86
CA ASP A 883 56.13 43.73 -21.20
C ASP A 883 55.80 44.16 -19.75
N LYS A 884 54.53 44.21 -19.37
CA LYS A 884 54.10 44.58 -18.00
C LYS A 884 54.52 43.51 -16.99
N THR A 885 55.09 43.95 -15.87
CA THR A 885 55.42 43.11 -14.73
C THR A 885 54.57 43.42 -13.50
N ILE A 886 54.22 42.38 -12.75
CA ILE A 886 53.66 42.51 -11.41
C ILE A 886 54.50 41.73 -10.41
N VAL A 887 54.63 42.28 -9.21
CA VAL A 887 55.33 41.62 -8.11
C VAL A 887 54.27 40.97 -7.22
N GLY A 888 54.38 39.65 -7.04
CA GLY A 888 53.52 38.93 -6.11
C GLY A 888 53.56 37.43 -6.31
N TYR A 889 52.52 36.76 -5.81
CA TYR A 889 52.47 35.30 -5.80
C TYR A 889 51.72 34.77 -7.02
N PRO A 890 52.32 33.88 -7.84
CA PRO A 890 51.62 33.24 -8.96
C PRO A 890 50.33 32.52 -8.52
N SER A 891 50.35 31.95 -7.31
CA SER A 891 49.21 31.31 -6.66
C SER A 891 48.01 32.24 -6.42
N THR A 892 48.23 33.55 -6.45
CA THR A 892 47.19 34.56 -6.26
C THR A 892 46.67 35.05 -7.61
N TYR A 893 47.56 35.44 -8.52
CA TYR A 893 47.16 36.04 -9.79
C TYR A 893 46.68 35.01 -10.83
N TYR A 894 47.36 33.87 -10.98
CA TYR A 894 47.03 32.91 -12.04
C TYR A 894 45.59 32.37 -11.94
N PRO A 895 45.07 31.99 -10.76
CA PRO A 895 43.68 31.56 -10.64
C PRO A 895 42.66 32.62 -11.06
N VAL A 896 42.95 33.90 -10.79
CA VAL A 896 42.08 35.01 -11.18
C VAL A 896 42.00 35.11 -12.71
N PHE A 897 43.14 35.09 -13.40
CA PHE A 897 43.15 35.10 -14.87
C PHE A 897 42.46 33.86 -15.46
N VAL A 898 42.68 32.67 -14.89
CA VAL A 898 42.01 31.43 -15.31
C VAL A 898 40.49 31.54 -15.19
N ASN A 899 39.98 32.07 -14.08
CA ASN A 899 38.54 32.25 -13.85
C ASN A 899 37.91 33.25 -14.83
N ILE A 900 38.59 34.36 -15.14
CA ILE A 900 38.10 35.35 -16.11
C ILE A 900 38.07 34.75 -17.52
N ILE A 901 39.11 34.00 -17.90
CA ILE A 901 39.22 33.39 -19.22
C ILE A 901 38.21 32.24 -19.40
N ASP A 902 38.00 31.38 -18.41
CA ASP A 902 36.98 30.31 -18.52
C ASP A 902 35.56 30.90 -18.67
N ASN A 903 35.28 32.00 -17.96
CA ASN A 903 34.03 32.74 -18.15
C ASN A 903 33.92 33.32 -19.56
N ALA A 904 34.99 33.92 -20.09
CA ALA A 904 35.01 34.46 -21.45
C ALA A 904 34.77 33.36 -22.51
N ILE A 905 35.43 32.21 -22.39
CA ILE A 905 35.26 31.06 -23.29
C ILE A 905 33.79 30.58 -23.26
N PHE A 906 33.20 30.47 -22.07
CA PHE A 906 31.82 30.01 -21.92
C PHE A 906 30.83 30.90 -22.66
N TRP A 907 30.98 32.23 -22.56
CA TRP A 907 30.07 33.17 -23.21
C TRP A 907 30.32 33.35 -24.71
N LEU A 908 31.51 32.97 -25.20
CA LEU A 908 31.87 33.05 -26.62
C LEU A 908 31.53 31.78 -27.42
N LYS A 909 31.41 30.61 -26.78
CA LYS A 909 31.29 29.31 -27.47
C LYS A 909 30.09 29.19 -28.44
N ASP A 910 29.01 29.95 -28.20
CA ASP A 910 27.76 29.93 -28.99
C ASP A 910 27.55 31.21 -29.82
N ARG A 911 28.53 32.12 -29.88
CA ARG A 911 28.42 33.39 -30.63
C ARG A 911 28.87 33.29 -32.09
N PRO A 912 28.34 34.13 -33.01
CA PRO A 912 28.86 34.23 -34.38
C PRO A 912 30.34 34.62 -34.41
N LEU A 913 31.10 34.10 -35.38
CA LEU A 913 32.51 34.48 -35.60
C LEU A 913 32.61 35.95 -36.06
N PRO A 914 33.70 36.67 -35.75
CA PRO A 914 34.90 36.22 -35.03
C PRO A 914 34.71 36.16 -33.51
N ARG A 915 35.40 35.24 -32.82
CA ARG A 915 35.43 35.15 -31.34
C ARG A 915 36.83 35.52 -30.86
N ARG A 916 36.96 36.58 -30.08
CA ARG A 916 38.27 37.11 -29.66
C ARG A 916 38.31 37.41 -28.17
N ILE A 917 39.41 37.04 -27.54
CA ILE A 917 39.81 37.47 -26.21
C ILE A 917 41.11 38.25 -26.34
N VAL A 918 41.21 39.39 -25.68
CA VAL A 918 42.37 40.29 -25.75
C VAL A 918 42.89 40.53 -24.33
N LEU A 919 44.17 40.27 -24.15
CA LEU A 919 44.92 40.63 -22.96
C LEU A 919 45.69 41.93 -23.24
N ASP A 920 45.38 42.98 -22.49
CA ASP A 920 46.00 44.29 -22.63
C ASP A 920 46.44 44.84 -21.25
N ALA A 921 47.38 45.77 -21.22
CA ALA A 921 47.84 46.39 -19.99
C ALA A 921 48.21 47.86 -20.21
N ASP A 922 47.97 48.69 -19.20
CA ASP A 922 48.35 50.10 -19.18
C ASP A 922 49.21 50.44 -17.95
N ALA A 923 49.43 51.74 -17.71
CA ALA A 923 50.21 52.18 -16.55
C ALA A 923 49.58 51.74 -15.22
N ALA A 924 48.25 51.66 -15.14
CA ALA A 924 47.53 51.36 -13.90
C ALA A 924 47.35 49.86 -13.65
N GLY A 925 47.19 49.02 -14.69
CA GLY A 925 46.92 47.60 -14.45
C GLY A 925 46.75 46.75 -15.70
N PHE A 926 46.16 45.56 -15.51
CA PHE A 926 45.80 44.64 -16.58
C PHE A 926 44.33 44.79 -16.96
N SER A 927 44.04 44.56 -18.24
CA SER A 927 42.68 44.50 -18.78
C SER A 927 42.50 43.25 -19.62
N ILE A 928 41.38 42.58 -19.40
CA ILE A 928 40.98 41.37 -20.13
C ILE A 928 39.65 41.68 -20.80
N SER A 929 39.64 41.71 -22.12
CA SER A 929 38.46 42.06 -22.92
C SER A 929 38.04 40.94 -23.84
N ASN A 930 36.74 40.83 -24.09
CA ASN A 930 36.19 39.89 -25.06
C ASN A 930 34.96 40.44 -25.77
N ASN A 931 34.68 39.92 -26.96
CA ASN A 931 33.53 40.33 -27.78
C ASN A 931 32.23 39.55 -27.49
N GLY A 932 32.07 39.14 -26.22
CA GLY A 932 30.88 38.47 -25.69
C GLY A 932 29.68 39.43 -25.47
N PRO A 933 28.56 38.93 -24.93
CA PRO A 933 27.40 39.78 -24.60
C PRO A 933 27.77 40.82 -23.55
N GLU A 934 27.30 42.06 -23.76
CA GLU A 934 27.55 43.15 -22.82
C GLU A 934 26.95 42.84 -21.44
N ILE A 935 27.67 43.23 -20.39
CA ILE A 935 27.16 43.18 -19.02
C ILE A 935 26.25 44.38 -18.81
N SER A 936 25.00 44.12 -18.44
CA SER A 936 24.00 45.16 -18.19
C SER A 936 24.44 46.09 -17.05
N MET A 937 24.09 47.38 -17.12
CA MET A 937 24.46 48.37 -16.09
C MET A 937 24.07 47.95 -14.67
N ARG A 938 22.94 47.24 -14.51
CA ARG A 938 22.47 46.74 -13.20
C ARG A 938 23.30 45.56 -12.68
N ASP A 939 23.85 44.75 -13.57
CA ASP A 939 24.62 43.56 -13.18
C ASP A 939 26.07 43.92 -12.83
N ARG A 940 26.63 45.03 -13.33
CA ARG A 940 28.06 45.37 -13.17
C ARG A 940 28.54 45.45 -11.71
N GLU A 941 27.69 45.87 -10.79
CA GLU A 941 28.02 45.95 -9.36
C GLU A 941 27.86 44.60 -8.64
N ILE A 942 26.81 43.84 -8.98
CA ILE A 942 26.46 42.58 -8.31
C ILE A 942 27.13 41.33 -8.91
N ILE A 943 27.79 41.42 -10.07
CA ILE A 943 28.46 40.25 -10.71
C ILE A 943 29.58 39.64 -9.86
N PHE A 944 30.08 40.38 -8.88
CA PHE A 944 31.10 39.93 -7.94
C PHE A 944 30.50 39.48 -6.59
N ASP A 945 29.17 39.47 -6.45
CA ASP A 945 28.49 39.01 -5.25
C ASP A 945 28.35 37.50 -5.24
N ARG A 946 28.35 36.95 -4.02
CA ARG A 946 28.40 35.51 -3.79
C ARG A 946 27.14 34.84 -4.33
N GLY A 947 27.30 33.85 -5.21
CA GLY A 947 26.19 33.07 -5.75
C GLY A 947 25.51 33.69 -6.98
N PHE A 948 25.88 34.92 -7.36
CA PHE A 948 25.35 35.55 -8.56
C PHE A 948 25.92 34.89 -9.83
N THR A 949 25.04 34.39 -10.70
CA THR A 949 25.42 33.73 -11.96
C THR A 949 24.27 33.72 -12.96
N ARG A 950 24.55 34.07 -14.21
CA ARG A 950 23.64 33.88 -15.35
C ARG A 950 23.97 32.63 -16.18
N LYS A 951 25.01 31.87 -15.79
CA LYS A 951 25.42 30.62 -16.44
C LYS A 951 24.51 29.46 -15.96
N PRO A 952 23.88 28.68 -16.87
CA PRO A 952 23.10 27.49 -16.51
C PRO A 952 23.98 26.52 -15.70
N ASN A 953 23.51 26.11 -14.51
CA ASN A 953 24.24 25.28 -13.53
C ASN A 953 25.56 25.89 -13.00
N GLY A 954 25.79 27.19 -13.15
CA GLY A 954 26.91 27.89 -12.52
C GLY A 954 26.66 28.11 -11.02
N ARG A 955 27.71 28.03 -10.20
CA ARG A 955 27.63 28.29 -8.74
C ARG A 955 27.82 29.76 -8.34
N GLY A 956 28.23 30.64 -9.27
CA GLY A 956 28.39 32.08 -9.00
C GLY A 956 29.49 32.46 -8.00
N LEU A 957 30.51 31.61 -7.83
CA LEU A 957 31.59 31.85 -6.85
C LEU A 957 32.89 32.40 -7.46
N GLY A 958 33.12 32.19 -8.76
CA GLY A 958 34.44 32.42 -9.38
C GLY A 958 34.91 33.88 -9.37
N LEU A 959 34.04 34.83 -9.75
CA LEU A 959 34.36 36.26 -9.76
C LEU A 959 34.42 36.84 -8.34
N HIS A 960 33.55 36.37 -7.44
CA HIS A 960 33.56 36.73 -6.02
C HIS A 960 34.89 36.37 -5.34
N ILE A 961 35.34 35.12 -5.49
CA ILE A 961 36.63 34.65 -4.95
C ILE A 961 37.78 35.45 -5.57
N SER A 962 37.70 35.77 -6.87
CA SER A 962 38.73 36.56 -7.54
C SER A 962 38.83 37.99 -6.96
N ARG A 963 37.70 38.60 -6.57
CA ARG A 963 37.65 39.91 -5.90
C ARG A 963 38.24 39.87 -4.50
N GLU A 964 37.88 38.87 -3.69
CA GLU A 964 38.44 38.71 -2.33
C GLU A 964 39.94 38.44 -2.33
N VAL A 965 40.41 37.60 -3.26
CA VAL A 965 41.82 37.22 -3.31
C VAL A 965 42.70 38.40 -3.73
N LEU A 966 42.23 39.23 -4.68
CA LEU A 966 42.95 40.45 -5.08
C LEU A 966 42.90 41.56 -4.02
N SER A 967 41.76 41.76 -3.35
CA SER A 967 41.63 42.81 -2.33
C SER A 967 42.57 42.60 -1.15
N LYS A 968 42.79 41.35 -0.74
CA LYS A 968 43.73 40.96 0.32
C LYS A 968 45.19 41.32 0.03
N ILE A 969 45.56 41.48 -1.24
CA ILE A 969 46.92 41.86 -1.67
C ILE A 969 47.00 43.29 -2.19
N GLY A 970 45.98 44.12 -1.96
CA GLY A 970 45.96 45.53 -2.35
C GLY A 970 45.64 45.78 -3.83
N TYR A 971 44.98 44.84 -4.51
CA TYR A 971 44.51 44.99 -5.88
C TYR A 971 42.99 44.93 -5.94
N GLN A 972 42.38 45.60 -6.91
CA GLN A 972 40.95 45.54 -7.18
C GLN A 972 40.67 44.97 -8.55
N ILE A 973 39.51 44.33 -8.68
CA ILE A 973 38.94 43.89 -9.95
C ILE A 973 37.53 44.43 -10.10
N TYR A 974 37.23 45.01 -11.26
CA TYR A 974 35.90 45.51 -11.61
C TYR A 974 35.63 45.36 -13.11
N ALA A 975 34.35 45.42 -13.49
CA ALA A 975 33.95 45.48 -14.89
C ALA A 975 34.01 46.95 -15.37
N ALA A 976 34.95 47.24 -16.26
CA ALA A 976 35.13 48.56 -16.85
C ALA A 976 34.24 48.75 -18.09
N GLU A 977 34.16 49.97 -18.60
CA GLU A 977 33.50 50.22 -19.89
C GLU A 977 34.19 49.41 -21.01
N PRO A 978 33.41 48.79 -21.93
CA PRO A 978 33.98 47.98 -22.99
C PRO A 978 34.90 48.79 -23.91
N GLN A 979 36.10 48.29 -24.18
CA GLN A 979 36.99 48.90 -25.18
C GLN A 979 36.37 48.83 -26.59
N LEU A 980 36.75 49.76 -27.48
CA LEU A 980 36.18 49.89 -28.83
C LEU A 980 36.19 48.55 -29.59
N GLY A 981 35.01 48.01 -29.91
CA GLY A 981 34.86 46.71 -30.58
C GLY A 981 34.87 45.47 -29.66
N GLN A 982 34.81 45.64 -28.34
CA GLN A 982 34.65 44.58 -27.33
C GLN A 982 33.30 44.73 -26.62
N GLY A 983 32.76 43.63 -26.07
CA GLY A 983 31.48 43.64 -25.35
C GLY A 983 31.64 43.63 -23.82
N VAL A 984 32.75 43.09 -23.32
CA VAL A 984 33.05 43.03 -21.87
C VAL A 984 34.53 43.35 -21.66
N THR A 985 34.84 44.08 -20.60
CA THR A 985 36.21 44.34 -20.16
C THR A 985 36.31 44.26 -18.63
N PHE A 986 37.17 43.38 -18.13
CA PHE A 986 37.54 43.30 -16.72
C PHE A 986 38.90 43.95 -16.52
N ARG A 987 39.02 44.76 -15.46
CA ARG A 987 40.25 45.49 -15.14
C ARG A 987 40.77 45.10 -13.77
N ILE A 988 42.09 44.88 -13.68
CA ILE A 988 42.82 44.50 -12.46
C ILE A 988 43.91 45.54 -12.20
N GLU A 989 43.84 46.28 -11.11
CA GLU A 989 44.79 47.35 -10.79
C GLU A 989 45.02 47.50 -9.27
N PRO A 990 46.14 48.12 -8.82
CA PRO A 990 46.40 48.37 -7.42
C PRO A 990 45.39 49.37 -6.82
N ILE A 991 44.99 49.16 -5.56
CA ILE A 991 44.18 50.09 -4.79
C ILE A 991 45.10 51.24 -4.35
N ARG A 992 44.88 52.46 -4.86
CA ARG A 992 45.61 53.65 -4.40
C ARG A 992 45.20 53.95 -2.95
N LYS A 993 46.17 53.93 -2.03
CA LYS A 993 45.99 54.56 -0.71
C LYS A 993 46.11 56.07 -0.90
N ASP A 994 45.07 56.81 -0.58
CA ASP A 994 45.17 58.26 -0.39
C ASP A 994 45.98 58.51 0.90
N ASP A 995 47.24 58.90 0.74
CA ASP A 995 48.01 59.53 1.80
C ASP A 995 47.58 61.01 1.86
N GLY A 996 46.76 61.37 2.86
CA GLY A 996 46.21 62.73 2.96
C GLY A 996 45.32 63.05 4.15
N GLU A 997 45.56 62.49 5.34
CA GLU A 997 45.27 63.20 6.60
C GLU A 997 46.60 63.41 7.33
N SER A 998 47.16 64.60 7.12
CA SER A 998 48.25 65.17 7.89
C SER A 998 47.71 66.40 8.60
N GLU A 999 47.69 66.39 9.94
CA GLU A 999 47.72 67.56 10.83
C GLU A 999 47.82 66.98 12.26
N GLU A 1000 49.03 66.94 12.83
CA GLU A 1000 49.54 67.88 13.85
C GLU A 1000 49.01 67.58 15.27
N GLU A 1001 49.98 67.16 16.12
CA GLU A 1001 49.99 66.98 17.59
C GLU A 1001 49.23 65.82 18.25
#